data_AF-A0A964VAK4-F1
#
_entry.id   AF-A0A964VAK4-F1
#
_cell.length_a   1.000
_cell.length_b   1.000
_cell.length_c   1.000
_cell.angle_alpha   90.00
_cell.angle_beta   90.00
_cell.angle_gamma   90.00
#
_symmetry.space_group_name_H-M   'P 1'
#
loop_
_entity.id
_entity.type
_entity.pdbx_description
1 polymer ?
#
loop_
_entity_poly.entity_id
_entity_poly.type
_entity_poly.pdbx_seq_one_letter_code
_entity_poly.pdbx_strand_id
1 'polypeptide(L)'
;MSISSEFFKNLELALRTRKQVFTNPELRELEICFSPDGPLVQREGETARIYQGKQKGTGKFFALKVYPWQNAALESRHQLLTTFQEGNKSSFFLPGQTYSTGLELDGGVFPVVRMDWLEGMPLRDFLSRAASNPKILEKLGRRILRLEAAMARAGLSHCCLDPGHLFLGSSDSEDKGGLVLFDYDNLWFPSLAHLDCLEAPCRDFQHPGFFKEGPYGPRADRFPFLLLHTAILALQVLGSNFLKKYDKGRGILFSQNDLENPGNSLVLKELLGQTDRTLRGLAMEIQEALANPPNRLQSLSVVIKKVRDAVDRGEYAWPEVRQGREAKPEVEIDEMEESRAQAVMQMASSAAMEIVNGKIDEGIELYQECCIRQPGNLALRKELRKAQAKRLNNKPPGSWSAFGGATARIRIQSMFKSEKHAEALEYGEAALTSNPWDTTIMRFMGRSADEMGLNDTALWLFHSALKAAPNDTEVLHDLAQYLERKKNYKEARIMWEQIARLQPGDYEAGQKARDLAAAETMNRMATGPIRQGKDGETPAQTEERRLKKNLNEQPDWASHYIEYSNLLKKQGRVMEASINLRTGLANAGGDKRLLLELASIERSALVKRLEDFQTLAREEPEWPFLRQVEDCLKTEMNRKDAGLIRLRIDAEPGNMTARLELANRLLELGDIDAAIAQLQQARKDPRLAWRAHLALGRCFAAKNNANLARRNFDDALKNLPQSEEQGRKDILFLLANSHAAVGEFAKAVEYGNDLANIDYSFQSIGKLVDEWSRKAQRP
;
A
#
# COMPACT_ATOMS: atom_id res chain seq x y z
N MET A 1 5.34 -22.39 4.87
CA MET A 1 5.24 -23.63 5.68
C MET A 1 5.53 -24.78 4.75
N SER A 2 6.58 -25.57 4.95
CA SER A 2 6.79 -26.75 4.08
C SER A 2 5.80 -27.84 4.45
N ILE A 3 5.30 -28.57 3.46
CA ILE A 3 4.52 -29.79 3.66
C ILE A 3 5.25 -30.74 4.63
N SER A 4 4.55 -31.18 5.68
CA SER A 4 5.05 -32.29 6.51
C SER A 4 4.98 -33.57 5.67
N SER A 5 6.12 -34.01 5.14
CA SER A 5 6.18 -35.23 4.32
C SER A 5 5.65 -36.45 5.08
N GLU A 6 5.78 -36.45 6.41
CA GLU A 6 5.36 -37.55 7.27
C GLU A 6 3.84 -37.62 7.42
N PHE A 7 3.17 -36.47 7.61
CA PHE A 7 1.71 -36.42 7.69
C PHE A 7 1.07 -37.08 6.47
N PHE A 8 1.51 -36.70 5.26
CA PHE A 8 0.90 -37.25 4.07
C PHE A 8 1.32 -38.69 3.77
N LYS A 9 2.50 -39.15 4.19
CA LYS A 9 2.82 -40.59 4.14
C LYS A 9 1.86 -41.39 5.02
N ASN A 10 1.59 -40.93 6.23
CA ASN A 10 0.63 -41.56 7.14
C ASN A 10 -0.79 -41.54 6.57
N LEU A 11 -1.20 -40.41 5.98
CA LEU A 11 -2.48 -40.29 5.31
C LEU A 11 -2.59 -41.26 4.14
N GLU A 12 -1.60 -41.28 3.25
CA GLU A 12 -1.60 -42.19 2.10
C GLU A 12 -1.64 -43.66 2.52
N LEU A 13 -0.90 -44.04 3.57
CA LEU A 13 -0.95 -45.38 4.15
C LEU A 13 -2.35 -45.69 4.70
N ALA A 14 -2.96 -44.76 5.43
CA ALA A 14 -4.31 -44.91 5.95
C ALA A 14 -5.35 -45.06 4.83
N LEU A 15 -5.24 -44.25 3.76
CA LEU A 15 -6.13 -44.33 2.60
C LEU A 15 -5.96 -45.65 1.83
N ARG A 16 -4.72 -46.11 1.63
CA ARG A 16 -4.42 -47.41 0.98
C ARG A 16 -4.93 -48.61 1.79
N THR A 17 -4.82 -48.54 3.11
CA THR A 17 -5.31 -49.58 4.03
C THR A 17 -6.81 -49.46 4.33
N ARG A 18 -7.52 -48.53 3.68
CA ARG A 18 -8.95 -48.25 3.88
C ARG A 18 -9.32 -47.95 5.34
N LYS A 19 -8.39 -47.39 6.11
CA LYS A 19 -8.66 -46.90 7.45
C LYS A 19 -9.63 -45.72 7.36
N GLN A 20 -10.66 -45.72 8.22
CA GLN A 20 -11.61 -44.62 8.27
C GLN A 20 -10.94 -43.39 8.89
N VAL A 21 -10.53 -42.44 8.05
CA VAL A 21 -9.90 -41.17 8.46
C VAL A 21 -10.82 -39.96 8.29
N PHE A 22 -11.82 -40.04 7.41
CA PHE A 22 -12.78 -38.95 7.26
C PHE A 22 -13.83 -38.99 8.38
N THR A 23 -14.13 -37.84 8.95
CA THR A 23 -15.01 -37.66 10.11
C THR A 23 -16.46 -37.36 9.71
N ASN A 24 -16.66 -36.57 8.65
CA ASN A 24 -17.98 -36.14 8.18
C ASN A 24 -18.65 -37.25 7.33
N PRO A 25 -19.94 -37.59 7.56
CA PRO A 25 -20.65 -38.64 6.82
C PRO A 25 -20.53 -38.54 5.30
N GLU A 26 -20.65 -37.34 4.73
CA GLU A 26 -20.57 -37.15 3.27
C GLU A 26 -19.18 -37.46 2.71
N LEU A 27 -18.13 -37.21 3.48
CA LEU A 27 -16.76 -37.56 3.08
C LEU A 27 -16.51 -39.06 3.21
N ARG A 28 -17.17 -39.75 4.16
CA ARG A 28 -17.06 -41.22 4.32
C ARG A 28 -17.68 -42.00 3.16
N GLU A 29 -18.61 -41.40 2.43
CA GLU A 29 -19.25 -42.01 1.25
C GLU A 29 -18.36 -42.00 0.00
N LEU A 30 -17.24 -41.29 0.04
CA LEU A 30 -16.30 -41.19 -1.07
C LEU A 30 -15.30 -42.34 -1.05
N GLU A 31 -15.14 -43.00 -2.20
CA GLU A 31 -14.08 -43.96 -2.46
C GLU A 31 -12.89 -43.25 -3.11
N ILE A 32 -11.73 -43.28 -2.46
CA ILE A 32 -10.52 -42.66 -3.01
C ILE A 32 -10.05 -43.44 -4.23
N CYS A 33 -9.72 -42.70 -5.29
CA CYS A 33 -9.36 -43.26 -6.59
C CYS A 33 -7.86 -43.56 -6.69
N PHE A 34 -7.53 -44.64 -7.40
CA PHE A 34 -6.18 -45.08 -7.70
C PHE A 34 -5.97 -45.06 -9.22
N SER A 35 -4.77 -44.71 -9.66
CA SER A 35 -4.41 -44.83 -11.07
C SER A 35 -4.26 -46.31 -11.45
N PRO A 36 -4.28 -46.65 -12.75
CA PRO A 36 -4.14 -48.03 -13.22
C PRO A 36 -2.89 -48.75 -12.69
N ASP A 37 -1.81 -48.00 -12.42
CA ASP A 37 -0.52 -48.52 -11.95
C ASP A 37 -0.45 -48.68 -10.42
N GLY A 38 -1.53 -48.40 -9.70
CA GLY A 38 -1.65 -48.57 -8.25
C GLY A 38 -1.43 -47.35 -7.33
N PRO A 39 -0.78 -46.23 -7.69
CA PRO A 39 -0.71 -45.05 -6.81
C PRO A 39 -2.05 -44.30 -6.74
N LEU A 40 -2.23 -43.49 -5.70
CA LEU A 40 -3.40 -42.62 -5.53
C LEU A 40 -3.48 -41.60 -6.66
N VAL A 41 -4.68 -41.34 -7.18
CA VAL A 41 -4.90 -40.19 -8.07
C VAL A 41 -4.86 -38.92 -7.23
N GLN A 42 -3.70 -38.25 -7.26
CA GLN A 42 -3.44 -37.07 -6.45
C GLN A 42 -2.74 -35.95 -7.23
N ARG A 43 -2.88 -34.73 -6.72
CA ARG A 43 -2.04 -33.58 -7.08
C ARG A 43 -1.39 -33.01 -5.83
N GLU A 44 -0.10 -32.75 -5.93
CA GLU A 44 0.65 -32.03 -4.90
C GLU A 44 0.51 -30.52 -5.13
N GLY A 45 0.05 -29.80 -4.10
CA GLY A 45 0.13 -28.35 -4.02
C GLY A 45 1.30 -27.92 -3.13
N GLU A 46 1.41 -26.62 -2.87
CA GLU A 46 2.48 -26.06 -2.03
C GLU A 46 2.19 -26.22 -0.53
N THR A 47 0.91 -26.18 -0.15
CA THR A 47 0.45 -26.17 1.25
C THR A 47 -0.56 -27.27 1.58
N ALA A 48 -1.07 -27.96 0.57
CA ALA A 48 -2.08 -29.02 0.67
C ALA A 48 -1.89 -30.08 -0.41
N ARG A 49 -2.50 -31.26 -0.23
CA ARG A 49 -2.63 -32.28 -1.29
C ARG A 49 -4.07 -32.46 -1.68
N ILE A 50 -4.29 -32.75 -2.97
CA ILE A 50 -5.61 -32.99 -3.55
C ILE A 50 -5.71 -34.46 -3.90
N TYR A 51 -6.75 -35.13 -3.40
CA TYR A 51 -7.08 -36.52 -3.74
C TYR A 51 -8.37 -36.57 -4.55
N GLN A 52 -8.45 -37.49 -5.52
CA GLN A 52 -9.71 -37.75 -6.22
C GLN A 52 -10.55 -38.76 -5.42
N GLY A 53 -11.79 -38.41 -5.12
CA GLY A 53 -12.79 -39.28 -4.51
C GLY A 53 -13.96 -39.52 -5.47
N LYS A 54 -14.51 -40.73 -5.48
CA LYS A 54 -15.71 -41.12 -6.23
C LYS A 54 -16.85 -41.42 -5.28
N GLN A 55 -17.99 -40.78 -5.45
CA GLN A 55 -19.16 -41.05 -4.63
C GLN A 55 -19.78 -42.41 -4.99
N LYS A 56 -19.96 -43.29 -3.99
CA LYS A 56 -20.43 -44.67 -4.20
C LYS A 56 -21.81 -44.79 -4.87
N GLY A 57 -22.72 -43.86 -4.59
CA GLY A 57 -24.09 -43.90 -5.13
C GLY A 57 -24.22 -43.34 -6.55
N THR A 58 -23.67 -42.16 -6.80
CA THR A 58 -23.83 -41.45 -8.09
C THR A 58 -22.71 -41.74 -9.09
N GLY A 59 -21.56 -42.23 -8.62
CA GLY A 59 -20.34 -42.35 -9.41
C GLY A 59 -19.66 -41.02 -9.73
N LYS A 60 -20.16 -39.89 -9.21
CA LYS A 60 -19.59 -38.55 -9.43
C LYS A 60 -18.21 -38.44 -8.76
N PHE A 61 -17.27 -37.80 -9.46
CA PHE A 61 -15.93 -37.53 -8.95
C PHE A 61 -15.84 -36.17 -8.25
N PHE A 62 -15.04 -36.13 -7.20
CA PHE A 62 -14.76 -34.96 -6.37
C PHE A 62 -13.25 -34.82 -6.14
N ALA A 63 -12.80 -33.59 -6.01
CA ALA A 63 -11.48 -33.24 -5.50
C ALA A 63 -11.56 -32.99 -3.99
N LEU A 64 -10.65 -33.60 -3.22
CA LEU A 64 -10.52 -33.43 -1.78
C LEU A 64 -9.17 -32.76 -1.47
N LYS A 65 -9.18 -31.45 -1.22
CA LYS A 65 -8.00 -30.69 -0.78
C LYS A 65 -7.84 -30.85 0.74
N VAL A 66 -6.75 -31.47 1.16
CA VAL A 66 -6.43 -31.80 2.55
C VAL A 66 -5.27 -30.94 3.03
N TYR A 67 -5.48 -30.22 4.13
CA TYR A 67 -4.47 -29.38 4.75
C TYR A 67 -3.80 -30.12 5.92
N PRO A 68 -2.46 -30.08 6.05
CA PRO A 68 -1.75 -30.69 7.16
C PRO A 68 -1.71 -29.79 8.41
N TRP A 69 -2.55 -28.75 8.47
CA TRP A 69 -2.57 -27.73 9.52
C TRP A 69 -3.98 -27.14 9.69
N GLN A 70 -4.21 -26.51 10.84
CA GLN A 70 -5.41 -25.71 11.12
C GLN A 70 -5.05 -24.22 11.13
N ASN A 71 -5.95 -23.38 10.62
CA ASN A 71 -5.77 -21.93 10.63
C ASN A 71 -7.13 -21.24 10.69
N ALA A 72 -7.35 -20.45 11.74
CA ALA A 72 -8.59 -19.70 11.92
C ALA A 72 -8.90 -18.75 10.75
N ALA A 73 -7.88 -18.20 10.08
CA ALA A 73 -8.06 -17.35 8.90
C ALA A 73 -8.52 -18.13 7.67
N LEU A 74 -8.04 -19.37 7.49
CA LEU A 74 -8.52 -20.28 6.45
C LEU A 74 -10.00 -20.63 6.70
N GLU A 75 -10.34 -21.02 7.93
CA GLU A 75 -11.72 -21.36 8.30
C GLU A 75 -12.68 -20.18 8.10
N SER A 76 -12.30 -19.00 8.61
CA SER A 76 -13.11 -17.77 8.45
C SER A 76 -13.32 -17.41 6.98
N ARG A 77 -12.26 -17.54 6.15
CA ARG A 77 -12.34 -17.29 4.71
C ARG A 77 -13.31 -18.25 4.03
N HIS A 78 -13.19 -19.55 4.29
CA HIS A 78 -14.04 -20.57 3.66
C HIS A 78 -15.50 -20.48 4.10
N GLN A 79 -15.77 -20.08 5.35
CA GLN A 79 -17.12 -19.79 5.82
C GLN A 79 -17.76 -18.64 5.04
N LEU A 80 -17.05 -17.52 4.91
CA LEU A 80 -17.51 -16.35 4.14
C LEU A 80 -17.62 -16.65 2.64
N LEU A 81 -16.73 -17.49 2.11
CA LEU A 81 -16.75 -17.92 0.71
C LEU A 81 -18.01 -18.73 0.40
N THR A 82 -18.45 -19.59 1.33
CA THR A 82 -19.69 -20.36 1.16
C THR A 82 -20.89 -19.42 0.97
N THR A 83 -21.04 -18.42 1.85
CA THR A 83 -22.09 -17.39 1.73
C THR A 83 -21.95 -16.56 0.44
N PHE A 84 -20.73 -16.23 0.05
CA PHE A 84 -20.48 -15.53 -1.22
C PHE A 84 -20.92 -16.36 -2.44
N GLN A 85 -20.65 -17.67 -2.45
CA GLN A 85 -21.04 -18.58 -3.53
C GLN A 85 -22.56 -18.81 -3.62
N GLU A 86 -23.28 -18.79 -2.50
CA GLU A 86 -24.75 -18.84 -2.50
C GLU A 86 -25.39 -17.65 -3.23
N GLY A 87 -24.81 -16.46 -3.05
CA GLY A 87 -25.21 -15.22 -3.73
C GLY A 87 -24.64 -15.04 -5.13
N ASN A 88 -23.63 -15.81 -5.52
CA ASN A 88 -22.88 -15.62 -6.77
C ASN A 88 -22.74 -16.92 -7.59
N LYS A 89 -23.55 -17.02 -8.64
CA LYS A 89 -23.57 -18.19 -9.55
C LYS A 89 -22.67 -18.03 -10.78
N SER A 90 -21.57 -17.28 -10.66
CA SER A 90 -20.65 -17.06 -11.78
C SER A 90 -20.04 -18.37 -12.26
N SER A 91 -20.02 -18.58 -13.58
CA SER A 91 -19.56 -19.84 -14.19
C SER A 91 -18.06 -20.13 -14.05
N PHE A 92 -17.27 -19.14 -13.63
CA PHE A 92 -15.84 -19.30 -13.37
C PHE A 92 -15.55 -19.79 -11.95
N PHE A 93 -16.58 -19.93 -11.10
CA PHE A 93 -16.47 -20.54 -9.79
C PHE A 93 -16.90 -22.01 -9.83
N LEU A 94 -16.07 -22.84 -9.23
CA LEU A 94 -16.42 -24.20 -8.86
C LEU A 94 -17.01 -24.19 -7.43
N PRO A 95 -18.26 -24.68 -7.24
CA PRO A 95 -18.83 -24.85 -5.92
C PRO A 95 -17.95 -25.75 -5.05
N GLY A 96 -17.76 -25.36 -3.79
CA GLY A 96 -16.98 -26.12 -2.84
C GLY A 96 -17.63 -26.12 -1.45
N GLN A 97 -17.31 -27.13 -0.66
CA GLN A 97 -17.74 -27.22 0.73
C GLN A 97 -16.54 -27.51 1.62
N THR A 98 -16.46 -26.78 2.73
CA THR A 98 -15.34 -26.87 3.67
C THR A 98 -15.78 -27.53 4.95
N TYR A 99 -14.97 -28.47 5.42
CA TYR A 99 -15.16 -29.19 6.68
C TYR A 99 -13.95 -28.88 7.56
N SER A 100 -14.10 -28.02 8.58
CA SER A 100 -13.02 -27.60 9.48
C SER A 100 -12.39 -28.78 10.22
N THR A 101 -13.21 -29.77 10.59
CA THR A 101 -12.78 -31.02 11.21
C THR A 101 -13.07 -32.20 10.28
N GLY A 102 -12.63 -32.15 9.01
CA GLY A 102 -13.01 -33.12 7.97
C GLY A 102 -12.23 -34.45 7.98
N LEU A 103 -11.04 -34.45 8.57
CA LEU A 103 -10.13 -35.61 8.64
C LEU A 103 -9.58 -35.76 10.05
N GLU A 104 -9.45 -36.99 10.53
CA GLU A 104 -8.75 -37.35 11.77
C GLU A 104 -7.59 -38.29 11.45
N LEU A 105 -6.39 -37.92 11.88
CA LEU A 105 -5.17 -38.69 11.65
C LEU A 105 -4.22 -38.49 12.84
N ASP A 106 -3.68 -39.59 13.36
CA ASP A 106 -2.70 -39.60 14.45
C ASP A 106 -3.11 -38.76 15.69
N GLY A 107 -4.41 -38.75 16.00
CA GLY A 107 -4.99 -38.00 17.13
C GLY A 107 -5.22 -36.51 16.87
N GLY A 108 -4.87 -36.00 15.68
CA GLY A 108 -5.17 -34.65 15.22
C GLY A 108 -6.39 -34.60 14.29
N VAL A 109 -7.08 -33.46 14.25
CA VAL A 109 -8.13 -33.18 13.27
C VAL A 109 -7.67 -32.14 12.26
N PHE A 110 -8.10 -32.27 11.01
CA PHE A 110 -7.58 -31.46 9.89
C PHE A 110 -8.72 -31.04 8.96
N PRO A 111 -8.63 -29.83 8.38
CA PRO A 111 -9.65 -29.35 7.48
C PRO A 111 -9.56 -30.03 6.10
N VAL A 112 -10.72 -30.25 5.51
CA VAL A 112 -10.87 -30.81 4.16
C VAL A 112 -11.81 -29.93 3.37
N VAL A 113 -11.41 -29.57 2.15
CA VAL A 113 -12.27 -28.88 1.19
C VAL A 113 -12.66 -29.87 0.08
N ARG A 114 -13.96 -30.07 -0.13
CA ARG A 114 -14.51 -30.89 -1.21
C ARG A 114 -14.99 -30.00 -2.34
N MET A 115 -14.59 -30.31 -3.56
CA MET A 115 -15.03 -29.63 -4.79
C MET A 115 -15.39 -30.65 -5.87
N ASP A 116 -16.20 -30.23 -6.85
CA ASP A 116 -16.48 -31.06 -8.02
C ASP A 116 -15.18 -31.37 -8.79
N TRP A 117 -14.99 -32.61 -9.26
CA TRP A 117 -13.85 -32.91 -10.11
C TRP A 117 -14.08 -32.37 -11.52
N LEU A 118 -13.17 -31.54 -12.02
CA LEU A 118 -13.24 -31.02 -13.39
C LEU A 118 -12.32 -31.81 -14.33
N GLU A 119 -12.88 -32.19 -15.48
CA GLU A 119 -12.12 -32.71 -16.61
C GLU A 119 -11.55 -31.56 -17.45
N GLY A 120 -10.27 -31.68 -17.81
CA GLY A 120 -9.55 -30.66 -18.56
C GLY A 120 -8.10 -30.54 -18.11
N MET A 121 -7.53 -29.34 -18.24
CA MET A 121 -6.15 -29.10 -17.80
C MET A 121 -5.91 -27.65 -17.33
N PRO A 122 -4.87 -27.42 -16.52
CA PRO A 122 -4.43 -26.06 -16.17
C PRO A 122 -4.06 -25.27 -17.42
N LEU A 123 -4.33 -23.97 -17.38
CA LEU A 123 -4.12 -23.07 -18.51
C LEU A 123 -2.65 -23.02 -18.92
N ARG A 124 -1.73 -23.05 -17.95
CA ARG A 124 -0.28 -23.17 -18.20
C ARG A 124 0.05 -24.30 -19.18
N ASP A 125 -0.46 -25.49 -18.89
CA ASP A 125 -0.15 -26.70 -19.67
C ASP A 125 -0.87 -26.66 -21.04
N PHE A 126 -2.04 -26.00 -21.10
CA PHE A 126 -2.77 -25.75 -22.35
C PHE A 126 -2.03 -24.78 -23.27
N LEU A 127 -1.42 -23.70 -22.74
CA LEU A 127 -0.70 -22.70 -23.53
C LEU A 127 0.44 -23.32 -24.35
N SER A 128 1.20 -24.26 -23.77
CA SER A 128 2.27 -24.96 -24.48
C SER A 128 1.78 -25.77 -25.67
N ARG A 129 0.55 -26.32 -25.59
CA ARG A 129 -0.11 -27.03 -26.70
C ARG A 129 -0.71 -26.08 -27.73
N ALA A 130 -1.23 -24.95 -27.27
CA ALA A 130 -1.89 -23.95 -28.10
C ALA A 130 -0.90 -22.99 -28.80
N ALA A 131 0.38 -22.95 -28.40
CA ALA A 131 1.40 -22.02 -28.89
C ALA A 131 1.60 -22.07 -30.42
N SER A 132 1.27 -23.17 -31.07
CA SER A 132 1.34 -23.32 -32.54
C SER A 132 0.03 -22.99 -33.27
N ASN A 133 -1.03 -22.56 -32.55
CA ASN A 133 -2.35 -22.29 -33.11
C ASN A 133 -2.86 -20.88 -32.72
N PRO A 134 -2.58 -19.86 -33.54
CA PRO A 134 -2.95 -18.48 -33.27
C PRO A 134 -4.46 -18.26 -33.06
N LYS A 135 -5.34 -19.01 -33.77
CA LYS A 135 -6.80 -18.87 -33.64
C LYS A 135 -7.31 -19.31 -32.26
N ILE A 136 -6.70 -20.35 -31.68
CA ILE A 136 -7.03 -20.81 -30.33
C ILE A 136 -6.58 -19.77 -29.31
N LEU A 137 -5.38 -19.21 -29.47
CA LEU A 137 -4.85 -18.18 -28.59
C LEU A 137 -5.68 -16.88 -28.64
N GLU A 138 -6.15 -16.48 -29.82
CA GLU A 138 -7.05 -15.33 -29.96
C GLU A 138 -8.38 -15.53 -29.20
N LYS A 139 -8.99 -16.71 -29.32
CA LYS A 139 -10.20 -17.07 -28.57
C LYS A 139 -9.93 -17.07 -27.06
N LEU A 140 -8.78 -17.60 -26.64
CA LEU A 140 -8.37 -17.63 -25.25
C LEU A 140 -8.14 -16.22 -24.69
N GLY A 141 -7.48 -15.33 -25.43
CA GLY A 141 -7.28 -13.93 -25.04
C GLY A 141 -8.61 -13.21 -24.78
N ARG A 142 -9.62 -13.46 -25.62
CA ARG A 142 -11.00 -12.96 -25.39
C ARG A 142 -11.65 -13.56 -24.14
N ARG A 143 -11.40 -14.83 -23.81
CA ARG A 143 -11.90 -15.47 -22.60
C ARG A 143 -11.28 -14.89 -21.34
N ILE A 144 -9.98 -14.58 -21.35
CA ILE A 144 -9.29 -13.91 -20.24
C ILE A 144 -9.92 -12.55 -19.94
N LEU A 145 -10.24 -11.76 -20.97
CA LEU A 145 -10.91 -10.47 -20.79
C LEU A 145 -12.30 -10.59 -20.18
N ARG A 146 -13.08 -11.58 -20.62
CA ARG A 146 -14.40 -11.84 -20.05
C ARG A 146 -14.30 -12.30 -18.60
N LEU A 147 -13.29 -13.09 -18.27
CA LEU A 147 -13.04 -13.55 -16.91
C LEU A 147 -12.71 -12.38 -15.97
N GLU A 148 -11.74 -11.54 -16.33
CA GLU A 148 -11.37 -10.36 -15.53
C GLU A 148 -12.57 -9.44 -15.28
N ALA A 149 -13.34 -9.13 -16.34
CA ALA A 149 -14.53 -8.30 -16.22
C ALA A 149 -15.63 -8.96 -15.37
N ALA A 150 -15.76 -10.29 -15.42
CA ALA A 150 -16.73 -11.02 -14.62
C ALA A 150 -16.34 -11.09 -13.14
N MET A 151 -15.05 -11.25 -12.84
CA MET A 151 -14.50 -11.15 -11.48
C MET A 151 -14.69 -9.74 -10.91
N ALA A 152 -14.39 -8.70 -11.70
CA ALA A 152 -14.56 -7.31 -11.28
C ALA A 152 -16.03 -6.98 -10.95
N ARG A 153 -16.99 -7.40 -11.80
CA ARG A 153 -18.43 -7.25 -11.51
C ARG A 153 -18.88 -8.00 -10.27
N ALA A 154 -18.24 -9.11 -9.95
CA ALA A 154 -18.48 -9.88 -8.74
C ALA A 154 -17.80 -9.30 -7.49
N GLY A 155 -17.00 -8.23 -7.62
CA GLY A 155 -16.21 -7.66 -6.51
C GLY A 155 -15.12 -8.61 -6.04
N LEU A 156 -14.56 -9.42 -6.93
CA LEU A 156 -13.64 -10.51 -6.59
C LEU A 156 -12.22 -10.23 -7.11
N SER A 157 -11.22 -10.57 -6.31
CA SER A 157 -9.85 -10.81 -6.76
C SER A 157 -9.32 -12.11 -6.17
N HIS A 158 -8.53 -12.84 -6.93
CA HIS A 158 -7.86 -14.07 -6.54
C HIS A 158 -6.61 -13.82 -5.71
N CYS A 159 -5.92 -12.70 -5.93
CA CYS A 159 -4.73 -12.22 -5.21
C CYS A 159 -3.47 -13.09 -5.34
N CYS A 160 -3.58 -14.31 -5.85
CA CYS A 160 -2.48 -15.19 -6.25
C CYS A 160 -2.69 -15.79 -7.63
N LEU A 161 -3.39 -15.07 -8.50
CA LEU A 161 -3.67 -15.52 -9.85
C LEU A 161 -2.38 -15.85 -10.60
N ASP A 162 -2.28 -17.07 -11.09
CA ASP A 162 -1.28 -17.48 -12.05
C ASP A 162 -1.92 -18.47 -13.06
N PRO A 163 -1.24 -18.81 -14.16
CA PRO A 163 -1.79 -19.69 -15.19
C PRO A 163 -2.04 -21.13 -14.72
N GLY A 164 -1.50 -21.55 -13.56
CA GLY A 164 -1.80 -22.82 -12.92
C GLY A 164 -3.11 -22.81 -12.13
N HIS A 165 -3.55 -21.65 -11.66
CA HIS A 165 -4.83 -21.42 -10.96
C HIS A 165 -6.02 -21.23 -11.89
N LEU A 166 -5.80 -21.26 -13.21
CA LEU A 166 -6.86 -21.24 -14.21
C LEU A 166 -6.98 -22.60 -14.87
N PHE A 167 -8.18 -23.15 -14.91
CA PHE A 167 -8.46 -24.44 -15.52
C PHE A 167 -9.35 -24.28 -16.75
N LEU A 168 -9.01 -24.96 -17.84
CA LEU A 168 -9.85 -25.00 -19.04
C LEU A 168 -10.71 -26.27 -18.99
N GLY A 169 -12.01 -26.11 -18.74
CA GLY A 169 -12.96 -27.23 -18.67
C GLY A 169 -13.26 -27.84 -20.04
N SER A 170 -13.51 -29.16 -20.09
CA SER A 170 -13.73 -29.95 -21.31
C SER A 170 -15.20 -30.13 -21.74
N SER A 171 -16.13 -29.27 -21.31
CA SER A 171 -17.58 -29.49 -21.59
C SER A 171 -17.96 -29.32 -23.07
N ASP A 172 -18.61 -30.35 -23.65
CA ASP A 172 -19.08 -30.55 -25.04
C ASP A 172 -20.15 -29.57 -25.56
N SER A 173 -20.00 -28.28 -25.31
CA SER A 173 -20.59 -27.30 -26.23
C SER A 173 -19.48 -26.42 -26.72
N GLU A 174 -19.44 -26.18 -28.03
CA GLU A 174 -18.39 -25.45 -28.71
C GLU A 174 -18.23 -23.98 -28.21
N ASP A 175 -19.09 -23.55 -27.27
CA ASP A 175 -19.05 -22.30 -26.50
C ASP A 175 -18.65 -22.43 -25.00
N LYS A 176 -18.58 -23.64 -24.39
CA LYS A 176 -18.40 -23.86 -22.93
C LYS A 176 -17.11 -24.57 -22.49
N GLY A 177 -15.98 -24.31 -23.16
CA GLY A 177 -14.68 -24.43 -22.50
C GLY A 177 -14.46 -23.30 -21.49
N GLY A 178 -15.22 -23.27 -20.39
CA GLY A 178 -15.13 -22.19 -19.40
C GLY A 178 -13.75 -22.15 -18.74
N LEU A 179 -13.23 -20.94 -18.50
CA LEU A 179 -12.12 -20.75 -17.58
C LEU A 179 -12.68 -20.79 -16.16
N VAL A 180 -12.16 -21.70 -15.35
CA VAL A 180 -12.55 -21.88 -13.94
C VAL A 180 -11.37 -21.53 -13.04
N LEU A 181 -11.63 -20.76 -11.99
CA LEU A 181 -10.65 -20.41 -10.97
C LEU A 181 -10.45 -21.57 -10.00
N PHE A 182 -9.20 -21.85 -9.66
CA PHE A 182 -8.79 -22.88 -8.72
C PHE A 182 -7.96 -22.24 -7.61
N ASP A 183 -8.02 -22.83 -6.43
CA ASP A 183 -7.34 -22.35 -5.22
C ASP A 183 -7.91 -21.05 -4.64
N TYR A 184 -8.86 -21.22 -3.71
CA TYR A 184 -9.60 -20.11 -3.13
C TYR A 184 -8.97 -19.52 -1.86
N ASP A 185 -7.80 -20.01 -1.47
CA ASP A 185 -7.24 -19.74 -0.14
C ASP A 185 -6.78 -18.28 0.01
N ASN A 186 -6.53 -17.58 -1.09
CA ASN A 186 -6.18 -16.17 -1.13
C ASN A 186 -7.26 -15.25 -1.72
N LEU A 187 -8.48 -15.74 -1.97
CA LEU A 187 -9.53 -14.88 -2.54
C LEU A 187 -9.75 -13.64 -1.66
N TRP A 188 -10.03 -12.55 -2.34
CA TRP A 188 -10.49 -11.29 -1.81
C TRP A 188 -11.87 -10.99 -2.38
N PHE A 189 -12.79 -10.59 -1.51
CA PHE A 189 -14.08 -9.99 -1.81
C PHE A 189 -14.48 -9.12 -0.61
N PRO A 190 -15.51 -8.25 -0.71
CA PRO A 190 -15.73 -7.19 0.27
C PRO A 190 -15.78 -7.65 1.74
N SER A 191 -16.44 -8.78 2.02
CA SER A 191 -16.51 -9.33 3.39
C SER A 191 -15.18 -9.87 3.94
N LEU A 192 -14.15 -10.02 3.09
CA LEU A 192 -12.79 -10.43 3.49
C LEU A 192 -11.80 -9.26 3.53
N ALA A 193 -12.23 -8.02 3.33
CA ALA A 193 -11.32 -6.87 3.24
C ALA A 193 -10.39 -6.69 4.46
N HIS A 194 -10.80 -7.23 5.60
CA HIS A 194 -10.07 -7.21 6.86
C HIS A 194 -9.00 -8.30 7.03
N LEU A 195 -8.95 -9.30 6.16
CA LEU A 195 -7.96 -10.38 6.22
C LEU A 195 -6.70 -10.04 5.41
N ASP A 196 -5.72 -10.96 5.45
CA ASP A 196 -4.51 -10.96 4.62
C ASP A 196 -4.48 -12.20 3.72
N CYS A 197 -3.62 -12.18 2.70
CA CYS A 197 -3.24 -13.40 1.99
C CYS A 197 -2.71 -14.46 2.98
N LEU A 198 -3.09 -15.73 2.79
CA LEU A 198 -2.49 -16.85 3.51
C LEU A 198 -1.15 -17.23 2.91
N GLU A 199 -1.04 -17.12 1.58
CA GLU A 199 0.13 -17.53 0.82
C GLU A 199 0.62 -16.39 -0.06
N ALA A 200 1.94 -16.26 -0.15
CA ALA A 200 2.55 -15.26 -1.03
C ALA A 200 2.27 -15.63 -2.50
N PRO A 201 1.85 -14.68 -3.34
CA PRO A 201 1.67 -14.96 -4.76
C PRO A 201 3.00 -15.29 -5.44
N CYS A 202 2.92 -15.95 -6.60
CA CYS A 202 4.11 -16.29 -7.39
C CYS A 202 4.85 -15.01 -7.83
N ARG A 203 6.12 -14.89 -7.47
CA ARG A 203 6.97 -13.72 -7.80
C ARG A 203 7.23 -13.57 -9.30
N ASP A 204 7.15 -14.67 -10.07
CA ASP A 204 7.32 -14.64 -11.53
C ASP A 204 6.09 -14.08 -12.26
N PHE A 205 4.97 -13.90 -11.56
CA PHE A 205 3.69 -13.52 -12.16
C PHE A 205 2.95 -12.42 -11.40
N GLN A 206 3.65 -11.70 -10.51
CA GLN A 206 3.06 -10.66 -9.69
C GLN A 206 3.96 -9.41 -9.65
N HIS A 207 3.33 -8.25 -9.54
CA HIS A 207 4.02 -6.96 -9.48
C HIS A 207 4.98 -6.91 -8.28
N PRO A 208 6.26 -6.50 -8.43
CA PRO A 208 7.22 -6.49 -7.31
C PRO A 208 6.78 -5.63 -6.12
N GLY A 209 6.07 -4.53 -6.39
CA GLY A 209 5.44 -3.68 -5.36
C GLY A 209 4.41 -4.41 -4.48
N PHE A 210 3.86 -5.54 -4.95
CA PHE A 210 2.93 -6.37 -4.17
C PHE A 210 3.56 -6.79 -2.84
N PHE A 211 4.82 -7.22 -2.88
CA PHE A 211 5.52 -7.76 -1.72
C PHE A 211 6.03 -6.68 -0.75
N LYS A 212 5.98 -5.40 -1.16
CA LYS A 212 6.42 -4.26 -0.34
C LYS A 212 5.25 -3.56 0.34
N GLU A 213 4.12 -3.42 -0.37
CA GLU A 213 3.03 -2.54 0.05
C GLU A 213 1.75 -3.30 0.46
N GLY A 214 1.65 -4.60 0.18
CA GLY A 214 0.57 -5.48 0.63
C GLY A 214 -0.77 -5.30 -0.09
N PRO A 215 -0.88 -5.56 -1.41
CA PRO A 215 -2.07 -5.27 -2.20
C PRO A 215 -3.04 -6.46 -2.17
N TYR A 216 -3.29 -7.02 -0.98
CA TYR A 216 -4.46 -7.86 -0.80
C TYR A 216 -5.70 -6.97 -0.93
N GLY A 217 -6.38 -7.02 -2.08
CA GLY A 217 -7.39 -6.02 -2.42
C GLY A 217 -8.05 -6.26 -3.78
N PRO A 218 -9.03 -5.41 -4.15
CA PRO A 218 -9.83 -5.54 -5.38
C PRO A 218 -9.03 -5.31 -6.68
N ARG A 219 -7.79 -4.84 -6.57
CA ARG A 219 -6.90 -4.54 -7.70
C ARG A 219 -5.75 -5.55 -7.85
N ALA A 220 -5.69 -6.57 -6.97
CA ALA A 220 -4.56 -7.49 -6.85
C ALA A 220 -4.23 -8.29 -8.13
N ASP A 221 -5.24 -8.56 -8.96
CA ASP A 221 -5.09 -9.35 -10.17
C ASP A 221 -4.87 -8.52 -11.44
N ARG A 222 -4.93 -7.17 -11.37
CA ARG A 222 -4.82 -6.30 -12.56
C ARG A 222 -3.50 -6.54 -13.30
N PHE A 223 -2.40 -6.67 -12.57
CA PHE A 223 -1.08 -6.96 -13.15
C PHE A 223 -0.93 -8.41 -13.67
N PRO A 224 -1.28 -9.47 -12.91
CA PRO A 224 -1.32 -10.83 -13.44
C PRO A 224 -2.15 -10.97 -14.72
N PHE A 225 -3.31 -10.31 -14.82
CA PHE A 225 -4.13 -10.32 -16.02
C PHE A 225 -3.45 -9.63 -17.21
N LEU A 226 -2.76 -8.51 -16.99
CA LEU A 226 -1.96 -7.84 -18.02
C LEU A 226 -0.82 -8.74 -18.53
N LEU A 227 -0.06 -9.37 -17.63
CA LEU A 227 1.00 -10.31 -18.01
C LEU A 227 0.44 -11.49 -18.81
N LEU A 228 -0.64 -12.11 -18.33
CA LEU A 228 -1.26 -13.27 -18.98
C LEU A 228 -1.78 -12.93 -20.38
N HIS A 229 -2.51 -11.83 -20.52
CA HIS A 229 -3.04 -11.40 -21.80
C HIS A 229 -1.94 -11.07 -22.80
N THR A 230 -0.89 -10.35 -22.34
CA THR A 230 0.27 -10.02 -23.18
C THR A 230 1.02 -11.27 -23.59
N ALA A 231 1.19 -12.25 -22.69
CA ALA A 231 1.83 -13.52 -23.02
C ALA A 231 1.03 -14.31 -24.07
N ILE A 232 -0.29 -14.38 -23.96
CA ILE A 232 -1.15 -15.02 -24.96
C ILE A 232 -1.00 -14.35 -26.32
N LEU A 233 -1.01 -13.01 -26.37
CA LEU A 233 -0.81 -12.27 -27.62
C LEU A 233 0.59 -12.47 -28.20
N ALA A 234 1.63 -12.46 -27.35
CA ALA A 234 3.00 -12.75 -27.78
C ALA A 234 3.11 -14.13 -28.44
N LEU A 235 2.49 -15.16 -27.84
CA LEU A 235 2.45 -16.50 -28.42
C LEU A 235 1.62 -16.55 -29.71
N GLN A 236 0.56 -15.76 -29.80
CA GLN A 236 -0.25 -15.67 -31.01
C GLN A 236 0.54 -15.09 -32.19
N VAL A 237 1.38 -14.08 -31.93
CA VAL A 237 2.17 -13.37 -32.95
C VAL A 237 3.48 -14.09 -33.29
N LEU A 238 4.18 -14.60 -32.27
CA LEU A 238 5.56 -15.10 -32.38
C LEU A 238 5.66 -16.64 -32.36
N GLY A 239 4.57 -17.32 -32.01
CA GLY A 239 4.45 -18.77 -32.07
C GLY A 239 5.27 -19.56 -31.04
N SER A 240 5.33 -20.88 -31.23
CA SER A 240 5.92 -21.82 -30.26
C SER A 240 7.43 -21.68 -30.06
N ASN A 241 8.17 -21.16 -31.03
CA ASN A 241 9.61 -20.98 -30.90
C ASN A 241 9.94 -19.88 -29.88
N PHE A 242 9.10 -18.85 -29.81
CA PHE A 242 9.22 -17.80 -28.80
C PHE A 242 8.98 -18.36 -27.40
N LEU A 243 7.95 -19.22 -27.23
CA LEU A 243 7.73 -19.92 -25.96
C LEU A 243 8.96 -20.74 -25.55
N LYS A 244 9.49 -21.58 -26.45
CA LYS A 244 10.68 -22.41 -26.15
C LYS A 244 11.90 -21.59 -25.74
N LYS A 245 12.05 -20.38 -26.29
CA LYS A 245 13.17 -19.48 -25.98
C LYS A 245 13.05 -18.86 -24.59
N TYR A 246 11.82 -18.51 -24.18
CA TYR A 246 11.56 -17.72 -22.96
C TYR A 246 10.78 -18.47 -21.89
N ASP A 247 10.57 -19.79 -22.00
CA ASP A 247 9.80 -20.56 -21.04
C ASP A 247 10.38 -20.42 -19.62
N LYS A 248 9.59 -19.81 -18.73
CA LYS A 248 9.90 -19.65 -17.29
C LYS A 248 9.04 -20.54 -16.40
N GLY A 249 8.37 -21.55 -16.95
CA GLY A 249 7.48 -22.43 -16.19
C GLY A 249 6.26 -21.68 -15.66
N ARG A 250 6.26 -21.27 -14.39
CA ARG A 250 5.11 -20.59 -13.76
C ARG A 250 4.84 -19.21 -14.38
N GLY A 251 5.88 -18.45 -14.71
CA GLY A 251 5.75 -17.10 -15.28
C GLY A 251 5.44 -17.05 -16.79
N ILE A 252 5.31 -18.20 -17.45
CA ILE A 252 5.18 -18.39 -18.91
C ILE A 252 6.38 -17.80 -19.67
N LEU A 253 6.44 -16.48 -19.79
CA LEU A 253 7.47 -15.74 -20.53
C LEU A 253 8.37 -14.89 -19.62
N PHE A 254 7.88 -14.51 -18.45
CA PHE A 254 8.53 -13.56 -17.54
C PHE A 254 9.01 -14.28 -16.28
N SER A 255 10.11 -13.81 -15.71
CA SER A 255 10.61 -14.23 -14.40
C SER A 255 10.57 -13.08 -13.40
N GLN A 256 10.69 -13.37 -12.11
CA GLN A 256 10.83 -12.35 -11.07
C GLN A 256 11.90 -11.31 -11.43
N ASN A 257 13.05 -11.75 -11.95
CA ASN A 257 14.14 -10.85 -12.31
C ASN A 257 13.77 -9.93 -13.48
N ASP A 258 12.97 -10.40 -14.44
CA ASP A 258 12.47 -9.57 -15.54
C ASP A 258 11.55 -8.46 -15.03
N LEU A 259 10.72 -8.76 -14.03
CA LEU A 259 9.76 -7.83 -13.45
C LEU A 259 10.43 -6.83 -12.49
N GLU A 260 11.43 -7.26 -11.72
CA GLU A 260 12.20 -6.39 -10.83
C GLU A 260 13.18 -5.49 -11.58
N ASN A 261 13.68 -5.94 -12.74
CA ASN A 261 14.67 -5.21 -13.54
C ASN A 261 14.23 -5.10 -15.02
N PRO A 262 13.12 -4.40 -15.32
CA PRO A 262 12.54 -4.39 -16.68
C PRO A 262 13.49 -3.86 -17.75
N GLY A 263 14.37 -2.91 -17.42
CA GLY A 263 15.39 -2.38 -18.34
C GLY A 263 16.45 -3.40 -18.79
N ASN A 264 16.61 -4.49 -18.04
CA ASN A 264 17.56 -5.58 -18.36
C ASN A 264 16.86 -6.83 -18.92
N SER A 265 15.54 -6.86 -18.93
CA SER A 265 14.78 -8.02 -19.40
C SER A 265 14.90 -8.20 -20.92
N LEU A 266 15.45 -9.35 -21.34
CA LEU A 266 15.58 -9.71 -22.75
C LEU A 266 14.22 -9.94 -23.40
N VAL A 267 13.27 -10.55 -22.67
CA VAL A 267 11.93 -10.80 -23.20
C VAL A 267 11.18 -9.48 -23.42
N LEU A 268 11.24 -8.52 -22.48
CA LEU A 268 10.62 -7.21 -22.67
C LEU A 268 11.26 -6.45 -23.84
N LYS A 269 12.58 -6.45 -23.96
CA LYS A 269 13.28 -5.83 -25.10
C LYS A 269 12.82 -6.40 -26.44
N GLU A 270 12.67 -7.72 -26.54
CA GLU A 270 12.20 -8.36 -27.77
C GLU A 270 10.73 -8.06 -28.06
N LEU A 271 9.86 -8.00 -27.04
CA LEU A 271 8.46 -7.63 -27.20
C LEU A 271 8.29 -6.17 -27.63
N LEU A 272 9.06 -5.25 -27.05
CA LEU A 272 9.08 -3.83 -27.44
C LEU A 272 9.57 -3.63 -28.88
N GLY A 273 10.45 -4.51 -29.36
CA GLY A 273 10.96 -4.51 -30.73
C GLY A 273 10.00 -5.09 -31.79
N GLN A 274 8.84 -5.65 -31.41
CA GLN A 274 7.95 -6.30 -32.37
C GLN A 274 7.22 -5.32 -33.27
N THR A 275 7.00 -5.69 -34.54
CA THR A 275 6.24 -4.87 -35.51
C THR A 275 4.73 -4.87 -35.25
N ASP A 276 4.20 -5.86 -34.55
CA ASP A 276 2.82 -5.84 -34.07
C ASP A 276 2.63 -4.74 -33.03
N ARG A 277 1.88 -3.71 -33.41
CA ARG A 277 1.69 -2.49 -32.62
C ARG A 277 0.92 -2.72 -31.33
N THR A 278 0.00 -3.69 -31.32
CA THR A 278 -0.79 -4.02 -30.13
C THR A 278 0.09 -4.73 -29.11
N LEU A 279 0.89 -5.70 -29.55
CA LEU A 279 1.85 -6.41 -28.71
C LEU A 279 2.89 -5.45 -28.12
N ARG A 280 3.44 -4.55 -28.95
CA ARG A 280 4.36 -3.50 -28.49
C ARG A 280 3.70 -2.59 -27.44
N GLY A 281 2.49 -2.11 -27.71
CA GLY A 281 1.75 -1.26 -26.78
C GLY A 281 1.53 -1.94 -25.43
N LEU A 282 1.11 -3.21 -25.42
CA LEU A 282 0.95 -3.96 -24.17
C LEU A 282 2.28 -4.19 -23.42
N ALA A 283 3.39 -4.39 -24.13
CA ALA A 283 4.71 -4.47 -23.50
C ALA A 283 5.13 -3.14 -22.84
N MET A 284 4.79 -2.00 -23.45
CA MET A 284 4.98 -0.68 -22.83
C MET A 284 4.10 -0.51 -21.59
N GLU A 285 2.85 -0.96 -21.63
CA GLU A 285 1.95 -0.91 -20.45
C GLU A 285 2.46 -1.80 -19.31
N ILE A 286 3.16 -2.91 -19.58
CA ILE A 286 3.85 -3.67 -18.53
C ILE A 286 4.95 -2.83 -17.89
N GLN A 287 5.76 -2.11 -18.67
CA GLN A 287 6.81 -1.24 -18.11
C GLN A 287 6.21 -0.08 -17.29
N GLU A 288 5.15 0.55 -17.80
CA GLU A 288 4.43 1.60 -17.09
C GLU A 288 3.82 1.08 -15.79
N ALA A 289 3.21 -0.10 -15.82
CA ALA A 289 2.69 -0.75 -14.63
C ALA A 289 3.79 -0.99 -13.59
N LEU A 290 4.97 -1.48 -14.00
CA LEU A 290 6.12 -1.73 -13.12
C LEU A 290 6.75 -0.45 -12.55
N ALA A 291 6.56 0.70 -13.20
CA ALA A 291 7.04 2.00 -12.73
C ALA A 291 6.09 2.65 -11.71
N ASN A 292 4.86 2.15 -11.58
CA ASN A 292 3.83 2.72 -10.72
C ASN A 292 3.47 1.80 -9.53
N PRO A 293 2.95 2.34 -8.43
CA PRO A 293 2.43 1.54 -7.32
C PRO A 293 1.29 0.59 -7.78
N PRO A 294 1.23 -0.67 -7.26
CA PRO A 294 0.21 -1.65 -7.67
C PRO A 294 -1.23 -1.16 -7.50
N ASN A 295 -1.48 -0.28 -6.52
CA ASN A 295 -2.80 0.26 -6.26
C ASN A 295 -3.28 1.21 -7.37
N ARG A 296 -2.42 1.76 -8.24
CA ARG A 296 -2.81 2.66 -9.35
C ARG A 296 -3.08 1.95 -10.67
N LEU A 297 -2.82 0.65 -10.74
CA LEU A 297 -2.96 -0.10 -11.98
C LEU A 297 -4.40 -0.12 -12.46
N GLN A 298 -4.63 0.07 -13.75
CA GLN A 298 -5.96 0.07 -14.37
C GLN A 298 -6.44 -1.36 -14.69
N SER A 299 -7.75 -1.52 -14.89
CA SER A 299 -8.31 -2.80 -15.33
C SER A 299 -7.79 -3.19 -16.71
N LEU A 300 -7.73 -4.50 -17.00
CA LEU A 300 -7.20 -4.99 -18.27
C LEU A 300 -8.02 -4.45 -19.46
N SER A 301 -9.33 -4.33 -19.29
CA SER A 301 -10.23 -3.75 -20.27
C SER A 301 -9.91 -2.29 -20.62
N VAL A 302 -9.55 -1.46 -19.62
CA VAL A 302 -9.14 -0.07 -19.83
C VAL A 302 -7.79 -0.02 -20.54
N VAL A 303 -6.82 -0.83 -20.11
CA VAL A 303 -5.49 -0.90 -20.74
C VAL A 303 -5.58 -1.29 -22.22
N ILE A 304 -6.37 -2.31 -22.56
CA ILE A 304 -6.53 -2.72 -23.96
C ILE A 304 -7.23 -1.67 -24.80
N LYS A 305 -8.22 -0.98 -24.24
CA LYS A 305 -8.87 0.14 -24.93
C LYS A 305 -7.85 1.26 -25.19
N LYS A 306 -7.08 1.65 -24.17
CA LYS A 306 -6.00 2.64 -24.28
C LYS A 306 -5.01 2.27 -25.38
N VAL A 307 -4.50 1.03 -25.38
CA VAL A 307 -3.56 0.54 -26.39
C VAL A 307 -4.20 0.55 -27.77
N ARG A 308 -5.44 0.07 -27.92
CA ARG A 308 -6.15 0.08 -29.21
C ARG A 308 -6.29 1.50 -29.75
N ASP A 309 -6.77 2.42 -28.93
CA ASP A 309 -6.99 3.81 -29.33
C ASP A 309 -5.65 4.47 -29.76
N ALA A 310 -4.55 4.15 -29.08
CA ALA A 310 -3.20 4.61 -29.44
C ALA A 310 -2.63 3.94 -30.70
N VAL A 311 -2.92 2.65 -30.93
CA VAL A 311 -2.61 1.95 -32.20
C VAL A 311 -3.35 2.61 -33.37
N ASP A 312 -4.63 2.93 -33.18
CA ASP A 312 -5.48 3.57 -34.19
C ASP A 312 -4.99 5.00 -34.52
N ARG A 313 -4.43 5.72 -33.53
CA ARG A 313 -3.74 7.01 -33.72
C ARG A 313 -2.33 6.89 -34.30
N GLY A 314 -1.78 5.68 -34.43
CA GLY A 314 -0.44 5.44 -34.99
C GLY A 314 0.73 5.70 -34.03
N GLU A 315 0.47 5.86 -32.74
CA GLU A 315 1.49 6.21 -31.72
C GLU A 315 2.58 5.13 -31.59
N TYR A 316 2.22 3.85 -31.77
CA TYR A 316 3.15 2.71 -31.70
C TYR A 316 3.77 2.31 -33.04
N ALA A 317 3.60 3.11 -34.10
CA ALA A 317 4.29 2.88 -35.37
C ALA A 317 5.79 3.22 -35.27
N TRP A 318 6.64 2.49 -36.01
CA TRP A 318 8.03 2.92 -36.18
C TRP A 318 8.07 4.33 -36.83
N PRO A 319 9.07 5.17 -36.49
CA PRO A 319 9.17 6.55 -37.00
C PRO A 319 9.02 6.67 -38.52
N GLU A 320 9.51 5.69 -39.27
CA GLU A 320 9.47 5.63 -40.74
C GLU A 320 8.04 5.49 -41.32
N VAL A 321 7.06 5.01 -40.54
CA VAL A 321 5.68 4.73 -40.98
C VAL A 321 4.72 5.89 -40.67
N ARG A 322 5.15 6.89 -39.88
CA ARG A 322 4.33 8.07 -39.52
C ARG A 322 4.13 9.06 -40.68
N GLN A 323 4.91 8.96 -41.77
CA GLN A 323 4.89 9.91 -42.90
C GLN A 323 3.68 9.80 -43.85
N GLY A 324 2.67 8.95 -43.56
CA GLY A 324 1.66 8.56 -44.56
C GLY A 324 0.25 9.15 -44.43
N ARG A 325 -0.15 9.81 -43.34
CA ARG A 325 -1.49 10.41 -43.23
C ARG A 325 -1.47 11.69 -42.41
N GLU A 326 -1.93 12.77 -43.03
CA GLU A 326 -2.17 14.07 -42.40
C GLU A 326 -3.09 13.90 -41.17
N ALA A 327 -2.55 14.17 -39.99
CA ALA A 327 -3.33 14.33 -38.76
C ALA A 327 -3.42 15.82 -38.44
N LYS A 328 -4.66 16.29 -38.22
CA LYS A 328 -4.95 17.58 -37.58
C LYS A 328 -4.43 17.59 -36.13
N PRO A 329 -4.05 18.76 -35.58
CA PRO A 329 -3.28 18.84 -34.34
C PRO A 329 -4.16 18.76 -33.08
N GLU A 330 -3.43 18.57 -31.96
CA GLU A 330 -3.78 18.58 -30.53
C GLU A 330 -3.71 17.18 -29.91
N VAL A 331 -2.69 16.84 -29.09
CA VAL A 331 -2.22 17.54 -27.87
C VAL A 331 -0.68 17.58 -27.79
N GLU A 332 -0.11 18.78 -27.58
CA GLU A 332 1.32 19.06 -27.37
C GLU A 332 1.71 18.95 -25.88
N ILE A 333 2.52 17.93 -25.54
CA ILE A 333 3.61 17.88 -24.51
C ILE A 333 4.45 16.66 -24.98
N ASP A 334 5.71 16.66 -25.44
CA ASP A 334 6.88 17.51 -25.17
C ASP A 334 8.04 17.30 -26.19
N GLU A 335 7.88 17.65 -27.46
CA GLU A 335 9.04 17.79 -28.39
C GLU A 335 9.82 19.10 -28.14
N MET A 336 9.21 20.01 -27.37
CA MET A 336 9.73 21.34 -27.14
C MET A 336 10.77 21.38 -26.00
N GLU A 337 10.66 20.59 -24.93
CA GLU A 337 11.73 20.49 -23.90
C GLU A 337 12.97 19.79 -24.44
N GLU A 338 12.84 18.76 -25.27
CA GLU A 338 14.01 18.09 -25.86
C GLU A 338 14.75 19.02 -26.84
N SER A 339 14.01 19.78 -27.66
CA SER A 339 14.55 20.85 -28.50
C SER A 339 15.20 21.98 -27.67
N ARG A 340 14.55 22.42 -26.59
CA ARG A 340 15.10 23.44 -25.66
C ARG A 340 16.37 22.95 -24.95
N ALA A 341 16.42 21.68 -24.55
CA ALA A 341 17.58 21.09 -23.92
C ALA A 341 18.77 20.99 -24.89
N GLN A 342 18.53 20.62 -26.13
CA GLN A 342 19.55 20.63 -27.19
C GLN A 342 20.07 22.05 -27.47
N ALA A 343 19.18 23.04 -27.52
CA ALA A 343 19.56 24.44 -27.71
C ALA A 343 20.44 24.96 -26.56
N VAL A 344 20.12 24.61 -25.31
CA VAL A 344 20.94 24.98 -24.14
C VAL A 344 22.30 24.28 -24.17
N MET A 345 22.38 23.02 -24.61
CA MET A 345 23.67 22.33 -24.77
C MET A 345 24.54 22.95 -25.87
N GLN A 346 23.95 23.37 -27.00
CA GLN A 346 24.67 24.08 -28.05
C GLN A 346 25.21 25.42 -27.54
N MET A 347 24.38 26.18 -26.82
CA MET A 347 24.77 27.45 -26.21
C MET A 347 25.89 27.29 -25.18
N ALA A 348 25.83 26.24 -24.35
CA ALA A 348 26.89 25.90 -23.40
C ALA A 348 28.22 25.52 -24.08
N SER A 349 28.15 24.87 -25.24
CA SER A 349 29.33 24.57 -26.07
C SER A 349 29.95 25.85 -26.65
N SER A 350 29.13 26.77 -27.16
CA SER A 350 29.57 28.09 -27.61
C SER A 350 30.21 28.89 -26.46
N ALA A 351 29.61 28.89 -25.28
CA ALA A 351 30.16 29.53 -24.08
C ALA A 351 31.57 28.99 -23.75
N ALA A 352 31.75 27.67 -23.80
CA ALA A 352 33.05 27.03 -23.58
C ALA A 352 34.09 27.46 -24.62
N MET A 353 33.71 27.53 -25.91
CA MET A 353 34.60 27.95 -26.99
C MET A 353 35.05 29.41 -26.83
N GLU A 354 34.15 30.34 -26.48
CA GLU A 354 34.52 31.75 -26.26
C GLU A 354 35.53 31.91 -25.11
N ILE A 355 35.36 31.14 -24.03
CA ILE A 355 36.31 31.11 -22.90
C ILE A 355 37.68 30.55 -23.30
N VAL A 356 37.71 29.56 -24.20
CA VAL A 356 38.96 29.00 -24.77
C VAL A 356 39.63 30.03 -25.69
N ASN A 357 38.85 30.78 -26.47
CA ASN A 357 39.32 31.85 -27.35
C ASN A 357 39.75 33.12 -26.61
N GLY A 358 39.69 33.14 -25.28
CA GLY A 358 40.12 34.27 -24.45
C GLY A 358 39.03 35.32 -24.19
N LYS A 359 37.83 35.17 -24.77
CA LYS A 359 36.68 36.05 -24.55
C LYS A 359 35.86 35.57 -23.35
N ILE A 360 36.43 35.72 -22.17
CA ILE A 360 35.87 35.15 -20.93
C ILE A 360 34.52 35.79 -20.56
N ASP A 361 34.36 37.10 -20.76
CA ASP A 361 33.12 37.82 -20.41
C ASP A 361 31.93 37.38 -21.27
N GLU A 362 32.11 37.24 -22.58
CA GLU A 362 31.07 36.72 -23.51
C GLU A 362 30.66 35.30 -23.13
N GLY A 363 31.61 34.43 -22.75
CA GLY A 363 31.30 33.09 -22.30
C GLY A 363 30.58 33.02 -20.94
N ILE A 364 30.84 33.97 -20.03
CA ILE A 364 30.11 34.09 -18.76
C ILE A 364 28.65 34.47 -19.04
N GLU A 365 28.40 35.44 -19.92
CA GLU A 365 27.04 35.87 -20.29
C GLU A 365 26.23 34.72 -20.91
N LEU A 366 26.84 33.95 -21.82
CA LEU A 366 26.19 32.77 -22.41
C LEU A 366 25.88 31.69 -21.36
N TYR A 367 26.79 31.44 -20.42
CA TYR A 367 26.54 30.50 -19.34
C TYR A 367 25.47 30.98 -18.35
N GLN A 368 25.36 32.29 -18.09
CA GLN A 368 24.29 32.86 -17.29
C GLN A 368 22.93 32.63 -17.95
N GLU A 369 22.81 32.91 -19.25
CA GLU A 369 21.59 32.65 -20.03
C GLU A 369 21.21 31.16 -20.02
N CYS A 370 22.19 30.26 -20.15
CA CYS A 370 22.01 28.83 -19.97
C CYS A 370 21.42 28.46 -18.58
N CYS A 371 21.91 29.09 -17.51
CA CYS A 371 21.42 28.86 -16.15
C CYS A 371 20.04 29.47 -15.89
N ILE A 372 19.66 30.56 -16.58
CA ILE A 372 18.30 31.12 -16.55
C ILE A 372 17.32 30.13 -17.21
N ARG A 373 17.69 29.58 -18.37
CA ARG A 373 16.87 28.62 -19.13
C ARG A 373 16.72 27.27 -18.44
N GLN A 374 17.75 26.81 -17.72
CA GLN A 374 17.73 25.57 -16.94
C GLN A 374 18.25 25.79 -15.50
N PRO A 375 17.43 26.36 -14.59
CA PRO A 375 17.85 26.72 -13.24
C PRO A 375 18.37 25.55 -12.39
N GLY A 376 17.86 24.33 -12.63
CA GLY A 376 18.26 23.11 -11.93
C GLY A 376 19.51 22.42 -12.46
N ASN A 377 20.08 22.87 -13.59
CA ASN A 377 21.22 22.20 -14.22
C ASN A 377 22.53 22.56 -13.51
N LEU A 378 22.91 21.72 -12.55
CA LEU A 378 24.13 21.89 -11.75
C LEU A 378 25.41 21.87 -12.58
N ALA A 379 25.46 21.13 -13.69
CA ALA A 379 26.65 21.03 -14.52
C ALA A 379 26.99 22.38 -15.15
N LEU A 380 25.98 23.05 -15.73
CA LEU A 380 26.13 24.39 -16.32
C LEU A 380 26.56 25.42 -15.27
N ARG A 381 25.96 25.36 -14.08
CA ARG A 381 26.29 26.27 -12.98
C ARG A 381 27.73 26.10 -12.47
N LYS A 382 28.25 24.87 -12.47
CA LYS A 382 29.66 24.60 -12.15
C LYS A 382 30.63 25.16 -13.20
N GLU A 383 30.29 25.04 -14.49
CA GLU A 383 31.11 25.63 -15.57
C GLU A 383 31.07 27.16 -15.54
N LEU A 384 29.91 27.76 -15.30
CA LEU A 384 29.77 29.20 -15.06
C LEU A 384 30.68 29.66 -13.92
N ARG A 385 30.67 28.94 -12.78
CA ARG A 385 31.52 29.29 -11.62
C ARG A 385 33.01 29.24 -11.94
N LYS A 386 33.45 28.25 -12.73
CA LYS A 386 34.84 28.18 -13.20
C LYS A 386 35.18 29.36 -14.10
N ALA A 387 34.29 29.75 -15.01
CA ALA A 387 34.48 30.90 -15.89
C ALA A 387 34.60 32.22 -15.10
N GLN A 388 33.70 32.45 -14.15
CA GLN A 388 33.72 33.63 -13.26
C GLN A 388 34.99 33.68 -12.40
N ALA A 389 35.44 32.53 -11.87
CA ALA A 389 36.71 32.46 -11.14
C ALA A 389 37.91 32.73 -12.06
N LYS A 390 37.92 32.18 -13.28
CA LYS A 390 38.97 32.38 -14.30
C LYS A 390 39.12 33.86 -14.68
N ARG A 391 38.01 34.60 -14.81
CA ARG A 391 38.00 36.06 -15.04
C ARG A 391 38.83 36.83 -14.00
N LEU A 392 38.84 36.36 -12.75
CA LEU A 392 39.60 36.96 -11.65
C LEU A 392 40.91 36.24 -11.34
N ASN A 393 41.47 35.51 -12.31
CA ASN A 393 42.70 34.72 -12.15
C ASN A 393 42.64 33.71 -10.98
N ASN A 394 41.45 33.17 -10.69
CA ASN A 394 41.16 32.25 -9.58
C ASN A 394 41.55 32.79 -8.20
N LYS A 395 41.58 34.12 -8.03
CA LYS A 395 41.87 34.76 -6.75
C LYS A 395 40.69 35.65 -6.32
N PRO A 396 40.33 35.64 -5.03
CA PRO A 396 39.31 36.55 -4.53
C PRO A 396 39.75 38.01 -4.74
N PRO A 397 38.81 38.90 -5.09
CA PRO A 397 39.11 40.31 -5.27
C PRO A 397 39.61 40.93 -3.95
N GLY A 398 40.50 41.93 -4.03
CA GLY A 398 41.05 42.60 -2.85
C GLY A 398 39.99 43.33 -2.01
N SER A 399 40.31 43.59 -0.73
CA SER A 399 39.38 44.14 0.27
C SER A 399 38.65 45.42 -0.14
N TRP A 400 39.25 46.24 -1.02
CA TRP A 400 38.64 47.49 -1.49
C TRP A 400 37.60 47.28 -2.60
N SER A 401 37.77 46.25 -3.44
CA SER A 401 36.78 45.85 -4.46
C SER A 401 35.62 45.05 -3.86
N ALA A 402 35.82 44.40 -2.71
CA ALA A 402 34.79 43.67 -1.96
C ALA A 402 33.70 44.58 -1.35
N PHE A 403 33.98 45.88 -1.15
CA PHE A 403 33.00 46.86 -0.65
C PHE A 403 31.85 47.13 -1.64
N GLY A 404 32.07 46.94 -2.95
CA GLY A 404 31.04 47.08 -3.98
C GLY A 404 29.93 46.02 -3.95
N GLY A 405 30.12 44.91 -3.21
CA GLY A 405 29.16 43.81 -3.11
C GLY A 405 28.07 43.98 -2.05
N ALA A 406 28.12 45.03 -1.22
CA ALA A 406 27.16 45.22 -0.12
C ALA A 406 25.72 45.43 -0.61
N THR A 407 25.54 46.20 -1.69
CA THR A 407 24.22 46.42 -2.32
C THR A 407 23.67 45.13 -2.92
N ALA A 408 24.52 44.28 -3.49
CA ALA A 408 24.12 42.99 -4.04
C ALA A 408 23.66 42.02 -2.96
N ARG A 409 24.37 41.97 -1.81
CA ARG A 409 23.99 41.16 -0.64
C ARG A 409 22.62 41.57 -0.07
N ILE A 410 22.38 42.88 0.06
CA ILE A 410 21.07 43.39 0.52
C ILE A 410 19.96 43.04 -0.47
N ARG A 411 20.22 43.20 -1.77
CA ARG A 411 19.21 42.95 -2.81
C ARG A 411 18.82 41.48 -2.91
N ILE A 412 19.78 40.55 -2.89
CA ILE A 412 19.46 39.12 -2.93
C ILE A 412 18.73 38.64 -1.67
N GLN A 413 19.09 39.18 -0.50
CA GLN A 413 18.35 38.93 0.74
C GLN A 413 16.90 39.44 0.65
N SER A 414 16.70 40.63 0.07
CA SER A 414 15.36 41.18 -0.16
C SER A 414 14.55 40.32 -1.13
N MET A 415 15.15 39.85 -2.23
CA MET A 415 14.47 38.98 -3.20
C MET A 415 14.04 37.67 -2.57
N PHE A 416 14.90 37.05 -1.74
CA PHE A 416 14.54 35.86 -0.98
C PHE A 416 13.37 36.11 -0.03
N LYS A 417 13.40 37.22 0.73
CA LYS A 417 12.29 37.60 1.64
C LYS A 417 10.97 37.90 0.92
N SER A 418 11.04 38.33 -0.33
CA SER A 418 9.87 38.56 -1.18
C SER A 418 9.45 37.32 -1.98
N GLU A 419 9.97 36.12 -1.66
CA GLU A 419 9.66 34.82 -2.30
C GLU A 419 9.98 34.77 -3.81
N LYS A 420 10.86 35.66 -4.28
CA LYS A 420 11.30 35.74 -5.68
C LYS A 420 12.49 34.82 -5.94
N HIS A 421 12.30 33.51 -5.75
CA HIS A 421 13.40 32.54 -5.74
C HIS A 421 14.13 32.38 -7.08
N ALA A 422 13.40 32.38 -8.20
CA ALA A 422 14.01 32.29 -9.54
C ALA A 422 14.83 33.55 -9.89
N GLU A 423 14.28 34.74 -9.64
CA GLU A 423 14.99 36.03 -9.80
C GLU A 423 16.24 36.10 -8.90
N ALA A 424 16.17 35.54 -7.68
CA ALA A 424 17.30 35.50 -6.77
C ALA A 424 18.46 34.62 -7.29
N LEU A 425 18.16 33.50 -7.95
CA LEU A 425 19.18 32.65 -8.58
C LEU A 425 19.83 33.35 -9.77
N GLU A 426 19.04 34.00 -10.63
CA GLU A 426 19.55 34.78 -11.77
C GLU A 426 20.42 35.95 -11.30
N TYR A 427 19.89 36.78 -10.41
CA TYR A 427 20.60 37.92 -9.85
C TYR A 427 21.87 37.49 -9.11
N GLY A 428 21.81 36.37 -8.40
CA GLY A 428 22.96 35.80 -7.71
C GLY A 428 24.09 35.42 -8.67
N GLU A 429 23.79 34.77 -9.80
CA GLU A 429 24.81 34.46 -10.82
C GLU A 429 25.39 35.72 -11.47
N ALA A 430 24.59 36.78 -11.67
CA ALA A 430 25.10 38.06 -12.14
C ALA A 430 26.05 38.72 -11.11
N ALA A 431 25.67 38.72 -9.83
CA ALA A 431 26.45 39.33 -8.76
C ALA A 431 27.78 38.61 -8.50
N LEU A 432 27.81 37.28 -8.64
CA LEU A 432 29.00 36.45 -8.44
C LEU A 432 30.05 36.62 -9.54
N THR A 433 29.71 37.21 -10.68
CA THR A 433 30.70 37.60 -11.70
C THR A 433 31.71 38.63 -11.16
N SER A 434 31.29 39.48 -10.21
CA SER A 434 32.18 40.44 -9.54
C SER A 434 32.97 39.82 -8.40
N ASN A 435 32.36 38.88 -7.66
CA ASN A 435 33.02 38.13 -6.60
C ASN A 435 32.48 36.69 -6.50
N PRO A 436 33.13 35.71 -7.15
CA PRO A 436 32.69 34.31 -7.17
C PRO A 436 32.71 33.61 -5.81
N TRP A 437 33.36 34.20 -4.81
CA TRP A 437 33.55 33.65 -3.46
C TRP A 437 32.64 34.33 -2.41
N ASP A 438 31.69 35.18 -2.80
CA ASP A 438 30.78 35.83 -1.86
C ASP A 438 29.83 34.80 -1.21
N THR A 439 30.06 34.53 0.08
CA THR A 439 29.34 33.48 0.83
C THR A 439 27.89 33.84 1.07
N THR A 440 27.58 35.11 1.30
CA THR A 440 26.22 35.59 1.54
C THR A 440 25.36 35.42 0.30
N ILE A 441 25.88 35.76 -0.89
CA ILE A 441 25.15 35.56 -2.15
C ILE A 441 24.89 34.06 -2.37
N MET A 442 25.92 33.21 -2.23
CA MET A 442 25.76 31.76 -2.37
C MET A 442 24.80 31.16 -1.35
N ARG A 443 24.77 31.67 -0.11
CA ARG A 443 23.83 31.27 0.94
C ARG A 443 22.38 31.51 0.53
N PHE A 444 22.03 32.73 0.10
CA PHE A 444 20.66 33.06 -0.32
C PHE A 444 20.25 32.38 -1.63
N MET A 445 21.19 32.12 -2.54
CA MET A 445 20.94 31.26 -3.69
C MET A 445 20.65 29.82 -3.27
N GLY A 446 21.42 29.27 -2.33
CA GLY A 446 21.22 27.91 -1.80
C GLY A 446 19.84 27.75 -1.16
N ARG A 447 19.43 28.73 -0.35
CA ARG A 447 18.07 28.79 0.21
C ARG A 447 16.98 28.90 -0.87
N SER A 448 17.19 29.75 -1.87
CA SER A 448 16.22 29.90 -2.97
C SER A 448 16.10 28.62 -3.80
N ALA A 449 17.22 27.92 -4.05
CA ALA A 449 17.22 26.63 -4.72
C ALA A 449 16.50 25.54 -3.90
N ASP A 450 16.63 25.56 -2.57
CA ASP A 450 15.91 24.64 -1.67
C ASP A 450 14.39 24.86 -1.73
N GLU A 451 13.93 26.11 -1.65
CA GLU A 451 12.48 26.44 -1.77
C GLU A 451 11.92 26.07 -3.16
N MET A 452 12.76 26.08 -4.20
CA MET A 452 12.39 25.61 -5.55
C MET A 452 12.50 24.09 -5.74
N GLY A 453 12.92 23.32 -4.74
CA GLY A 453 13.10 21.87 -4.81
C GLY A 453 14.35 21.41 -5.59
N LEU A 454 15.28 22.33 -5.92
CA LEU A 454 16.50 22.07 -6.69
C LEU A 454 17.63 21.55 -5.78
N ASN A 455 17.44 20.34 -5.24
CA ASN A 455 18.23 19.76 -4.15
C ASN A 455 19.75 19.74 -4.40
N ASP A 456 20.18 19.28 -5.59
CA ASP A 456 21.61 19.17 -5.92
C ASP A 456 22.28 20.54 -6.05
N THR A 457 21.53 21.52 -6.54
CA THR A 457 21.98 22.92 -6.69
C THR A 457 22.09 23.59 -5.32
N ALA A 458 21.09 23.41 -4.45
CA ALA A 458 21.10 23.94 -3.09
C ALA A 458 22.31 23.43 -2.29
N LEU A 459 22.51 22.10 -2.28
CA LEU A 459 23.62 21.47 -1.56
C LEU A 459 24.98 21.93 -2.09
N TRP A 460 25.15 22.02 -3.41
CA TRP A 460 26.38 22.50 -4.01
C TRP A 460 26.68 23.97 -3.69
N LEU A 461 25.67 24.83 -3.64
CA LEU A 461 25.82 26.26 -3.30
C LEU A 461 26.26 26.43 -1.84
N PHE A 462 25.64 25.70 -0.90
CA PHE A 462 26.06 25.73 0.51
C PHE A 462 27.50 25.24 0.70
N HIS A 463 27.89 24.14 0.06
CA HIS A 463 29.27 23.67 0.10
C HIS A 463 30.26 24.63 -0.56
N SER A 464 29.85 25.29 -1.65
CA SER A 464 30.69 26.29 -2.32
C SER A 464 30.91 27.51 -1.43
N ALA A 465 29.89 27.94 -0.70
CA ALA A 465 30.00 29.00 0.32
C ALA A 465 30.96 28.58 1.46
N LEU A 466 30.83 27.36 2.00
CA LEU A 466 31.73 26.86 3.04
C LEU A 466 33.17 26.63 2.54
N LYS A 467 33.36 26.32 1.26
CA LYS A 467 34.70 26.26 0.66
C LYS A 467 35.37 27.64 0.63
N ALA A 468 34.59 28.71 0.46
CA ALA A 468 35.08 30.08 0.49
C ALA A 468 35.29 30.60 1.94
N ALA A 469 34.38 30.29 2.86
CA ALA A 469 34.55 30.57 4.29
C ALA A 469 34.13 29.36 5.15
N PRO A 470 35.08 28.50 5.57
CA PRO A 470 34.79 27.26 6.29
C PRO A 470 34.08 27.42 7.64
N ASN A 471 34.18 28.60 8.26
CA ASN A 471 33.65 28.89 9.60
C ASN A 471 32.50 29.92 9.57
N ASP A 472 31.85 30.11 8.41
CA ASP A 472 30.66 30.97 8.30
C ASP A 472 29.48 30.28 9.01
N THR A 473 29.18 30.72 10.24
CA THR A 473 28.18 30.10 11.11
C THR A 473 26.77 30.18 10.54
N GLU A 474 26.48 31.22 9.74
CA GLU A 474 25.17 31.38 9.13
C GLU A 474 24.93 30.38 7.99
N VAL A 475 25.97 30.09 7.20
CA VAL A 475 25.93 29.06 6.15
C VAL A 475 25.89 27.66 6.76
N LEU A 476 26.66 27.42 7.81
CA LEU A 476 26.64 26.16 8.55
C LEU A 476 25.23 25.87 9.09
N HIS A 477 24.54 26.88 9.64
CA HIS A 477 23.18 26.73 10.19
C HIS A 477 22.17 26.38 9.10
N ASP A 478 22.15 27.13 7.99
CA ASP A 478 21.25 26.84 6.86
C ASP A 478 21.51 25.45 6.26
N LEU A 479 22.78 25.05 6.12
CA LEU A 479 23.14 23.71 5.61
C LEU A 479 22.72 22.60 6.60
N ALA A 480 22.90 22.81 7.90
CA ALA A 480 22.52 21.84 8.92
C ALA A 480 20.99 21.61 8.92
N GLN A 481 20.20 22.68 8.82
CA GLN A 481 18.75 22.62 8.68
C GLN A 481 18.32 21.94 7.37
N TYR A 482 18.97 22.26 6.25
CA TYR A 482 18.74 21.60 4.96
C TYR A 482 18.97 20.09 5.07
N LEU A 483 20.12 19.67 5.64
CA LEU A 483 20.48 18.26 5.80
C LEU A 483 19.52 17.52 6.76
N GLU A 484 19.03 18.17 7.81
CA GLU A 484 17.98 17.61 8.68
C GLU A 484 16.68 17.35 7.91
N ARG A 485 16.21 18.32 7.10
CA ARG A 485 15.00 18.15 6.26
C ARG A 485 15.16 17.01 5.26
N LYS A 486 16.37 16.81 4.73
CA LYS A 486 16.72 15.68 3.84
C LYS A 486 17.07 14.39 4.58
N LYS A 487 16.96 14.35 5.92
CA LYS A 487 17.25 13.19 6.79
C LYS A 487 18.73 12.72 6.76
N ASN A 488 19.66 13.58 6.34
CA ASN A 488 21.11 13.29 6.43
C ASN A 488 21.66 13.74 7.79
N TYR A 489 21.27 13.04 8.85
CA TYR A 489 21.55 13.42 10.25
C TYR A 489 23.04 13.41 10.60
N LYS A 490 23.85 12.61 9.91
CA LYS A 490 25.29 12.49 10.17
C LYS A 490 26.03 13.77 9.78
N GLU A 491 25.81 14.26 8.57
CA GLU A 491 26.41 15.51 8.12
C GLU A 491 25.80 16.70 8.85
N ALA A 492 24.48 16.68 9.13
CA ALA A 492 23.83 17.71 9.93
C ALA A 492 24.46 17.86 11.32
N ARG A 493 24.74 16.75 12.03
CA ARG A 493 25.41 16.80 13.34
C ARG A 493 26.80 17.44 13.23
N ILE A 494 27.59 17.08 12.21
CA ILE A 494 28.93 17.66 12.02
C ILE A 494 28.84 19.18 11.90
N MET A 495 27.87 19.69 11.14
CA MET A 495 27.62 21.13 11.01
C MET A 495 27.20 21.75 12.35
N TRP A 496 26.25 21.15 13.08
CA TRP A 496 25.80 21.63 14.39
C TRP A 496 26.90 21.63 15.45
N GLU A 497 27.77 20.62 15.47
CA GLU A 497 28.93 20.58 16.36
C GLU A 497 29.95 21.65 16.02
N GLN A 498 30.15 21.92 14.73
CA GLN A 498 31.03 23.00 14.29
C GLN A 498 30.48 24.37 14.72
N ILE A 499 29.17 24.60 14.59
CA ILE A 499 28.51 25.82 15.08
C ILE A 499 28.66 25.94 16.61
N ALA A 500 28.36 24.89 17.36
CA ALA A 500 28.47 24.89 18.83
C ALA A 500 29.91 25.16 19.33
N ARG A 501 30.94 24.78 18.55
CA ARG A 501 32.34 25.11 18.85
C ARG A 501 32.69 26.56 18.53
N LEU A 502 32.18 27.08 17.41
CA LEU A 502 32.44 28.46 16.97
C LEU A 502 31.65 29.48 17.80
N GLN A 503 30.45 29.11 18.25
CA GLN A 503 29.54 29.94 19.05
C GLN A 503 28.97 29.13 20.23
N PRO A 504 29.71 29.02 21.35
CA PRO A 504 29.26 28.27 22.53
C PRO A 504 27.97 28.80 23.20
N GLY A 505 27.52 30.01 22.84
CA GLY A 505 26.26 30.60 23.29
C GLY A 505 25.04 30.26 22.42
N ASP A 506 25.22 29.58 21.29
CA ASP A 506 24.13 29.09 20.45
C ASP A 506 23.51 27.84 21.08
N TYR A 507 22.43 28.05 21.84
CA TYR A 507 21.72 26.98 22.53
C TYR A 507 21.08 25.98 21.56
N GLU A 508 20.60 26.45 20.39
CA GLU A 508 19.97 25.60 19.38
C GLU A 508 21.01 24.62 18.81
N ALA A 509 22.18 25.11 18.40
CA ALA A 509 23.25 24.27 17.89
C ALA A 509 23.73 23.24 18.92
N GLY A 510 23.89 23.65 20.18
CA GLY A 510 24.29 22.78 21.28
C GLY A 510 23.24 21.73 21.65
N GLN A 511 21.94 22.02 21.48
CA GLN A 511 20.85 21.08 21.69
C GLN A 511 20.73 20.11 20.51
N LYS A 512 20.69 20.63 19.27
CA LYS A 512 20.61 19.85 18.03
C LYS A 512 21.77 18.87 17.88
N ALA A 513 22.99 19.28 18.20
CA ALA A 513 24.15 18.39 18.20
C ALA A 513 23.99 17.20 19.18
N ARG A 514 23.41 17.43 20.37
CA ARG A 514 23.15 16.39 21.38
C ARG A 514 22.00 15.46 20.98
N ASP A 515 20.90 16.01 20.48
CA ASP A 515 19.73 15.24 20.05
C ASP A 515 20.07 14.36 18.84
N LEU A 516 20.83 14.90 17.87
CA LEU A 516 21.32 14.16 16.72
C LEU A 516 22.43 13.17 17.11
N ALA A 517 23.22 13.43 18.15
CA ALA A 517 24.15 12.44 18.71
C ALA A 517 23.43 11.28 19.41
N ALA A 518 22.30 11.52 20.07
CA ALA A 518 21.43 10.46 20.62
C ALA A 518 20.77 9.65 19.48
N ALA A 519 20.29 10.31 18.43
CA ALA A 519 19.78 9.66 17.22
C ALA A 519 20.88 8.87 16.48
N GLU A 520 22.11 9.38 16.42
CA GLU A 520 23.25 8.67 15.84
C GLU A 520 23.73 7.55 16.75
N THR A 521 23.59 7.63 18.08
CA THR A 521 23.90 6.51 18.98
C THR A 521 22.90 5.37 18.83
N MET A 522 21.61 5.69 18.63
CA MET A 522 20.59 4.74 18.22
C MET A 522 20.86 4.17 16.80
N ASN A 523 21.43 4.97 15.90
CA ASN A 523 21.84 4.54 14.55
C ASN A 523 23.20 3.80 14.54
N ARG A 524 24.14 4.06 15.47
CA ARG A 524 25.42 3.37 15.66
C ARG A 524 25.23 2.04 16.39
N MET A 525 24.24 1.94 17.27
CA MET A 525 23.73 0.64 17.72
C MET A 525 23.08 -0.14 16.56
N ALA A 526 22.66 0.54 15.48
CA ALA A 526 22.24 -0.07 14.22
C ALA A 526 23.37 -0.28 13.18
N THR A 527 24.50 0.46 13.24
CA THR A 527 25.56 0.44 12.18
C THR A 527 27.03 0.53 12.69
N GLY A 528 27.34 0.10 13.92
CA GLY A 528 28.70 0.15 14.50
C GLY A 528 29.74 -0.79 13.85
N PRO A 529 31.05 -0.58 14.06
CA PRO A 529 32.11 -1.30 13.34
C PRO A 529 32.16 -2.79 13.67
N ILE A 530 32.32 -3.57 12.61
CA ILE A 530 32.50 -5.01 12.55
C ILE A 530 33.62 -5.45 13.50
N ARG A 531 33.28 -6.17 14.57
CA ARG A 531 34.19 -7.21 15.09
C ARG A 531 34.09 -8.36 14.10
N GLN A 532 35.19 -8.67 13.42
CA GLN A 532 35.28 -9.85 12.55
C GLN A 532 35.03 -11.11 13.39
N GLY A 533 33.77 -11.49 13.50
CA GLY A 533 33.34 -12.86 13.75
C GLY A 533 33.49 -13.66 12.46
N LYS A 534 33.79 -14.95 12.58
CA LYS A 534 34.29 -15.83 11.52
C LYS A 534 33.35 -16.08 10.33
N ASP A 535 32.15 -15.53 10.32
CA ASP A 535 31.13 -15.80 9.31
C ASP A 535 30.63 -14.45 8.78
N GLY A 536 30.65 -14.22 7.46
CA GLY A 536 30.29 -12.94 6.80
C GLY A 536 28.83 -12.50 6.94
N GLU A 537 28.20 -12.72 8.09
CA GLU A 537 26.86 -12.29 8.46
C GLU A 537 26.84 -10.79 8.82
N THR A 538 25.81 -10.08 8.37
CA THR A 538 25.55 -8.69 8.78
C THR A 538 25.10 -8.63 10.25
N PRO A 539 25.27 -7.49 10.96
CA PRO A 539 24.82 -7.35 12.35
C PRO A 539 23.33 -7.66 12.56
N ALA A 540 22.49 -7.34 11.58
CA ALA A 540 21.06 -7.67 11.59
C ALA A 540 20.81 -9.19 11.51
N GLN A 541 21.62 -9.92 10.73
CA GLN A 541 21.55 -11.38 10.63
C GLN A 541 22.08 -12.05 11.90
N THR A 542 23.15 -11.52 12.50
CA THR A 542 23.68 -12.01 13.78
C THR A 542 22.69 -11.82 14.91
N GLU A 543 22.03 -10.66 14.98
CA GLU A 543 21.00 -10.38 15.98
C GLU A 543 19.75 -11.24 15.77
N GLU A 544 19.31 -11.42 14.53
CA GLU A 544 18.21 -12.35 14.20
C GLU A 544 18.55 -13.80 14.58
N ARG A 545 19.79 -14.24 14.34
CA ARG A 545 20.27 -15.57 14.74
C ARG A 545 20.30 -15.73 16.26
N ARG A 546 20.74 -14.71 17.00
CA ARG A 546 20.73 -14.66 18.48
C ARG A 546 19.29 -14.81 19.00
N LEU A 547 18.37 -14.01 18.50
CA LEU A 547 16.97 -14.04 18.93
C LEU A 547 16.28 -15.36 18.56
N LYS A 548 16.54 -15.91 17.37
CA LYS A 548 16.07 -17.25 16.98
C LYS A 548 16.63 -18.36 17.89
N LYS A 549 17.90 -18.25 18.29
CA LYS A 549 18.50 -19.18 19.25
C LYS A 549 17.81 -19.10 20.61
N ASN A 550 17.60 -17.89 21.14
CA ASN A 550 16.88 -17.69 22.40
C ASN A 550 15.45 -18.26 22.36
N LEU A 551 14.75 -18.12 21.23
CA LEU A 551 13.42 -18.69 21.03
C LEU A 551 13.42 -20.23 21.03
N ASN A 552 14.45 -20.85 20.46
CA ASN A 552 14.60 -22.31 20.49
C ASN A 552 14.95 -22.83 21.89
N GLU A 553 15.76 -22.09 22.64
CA GLU A 553 16.18 -22.48 24.00
C GLU A 553 15.09 -22.23 25.05
N GLN A 554 14.30 -21.17 24.89
CA GLN A 554 13.25 -20.74 25.83
C GLN A 554 11.96 -20.37 25.07
N PRO A 555 11.20 -21.36 24.56
CA PRO A 555 10.03 -21.13 23.73
C PRO A 555 8.82 -20.59 24.51
N ASP A 556 8.82 -20.66 25.83
CA ASP A 556 7.78 -20.18 26.75
C ASP A 556 7.97 -18.70 27.16
N TRP A 557 9.10 -18.09 26.81
CA TRP A 557 9.43 -16.71 27.20
C TRP A 557 8.89 -15.67 26.22
N ALA A 558 7.79 -15.00 26.61
CA ALA A 558 7.13 -13.97 25.80
C ALA A 558 8.08 -12.82 25.34
N SER A 559 9.03 -12.40 26.17
CA SER A 559 9.95 -11.31 25.84
C SER A 559 10.77 -11.58 24.58
N HIS A 560 11.18 -12.83 24.34
CA HIS A 560 11.94 -13.20 23.14
C HIS A 560 11.13 -13.01 21.86
N TYR A 561 9.83 -13.36 21.88
CA TYR A 561 8.96 -13.12 20.74
C TYR A 561 8.74 -11.61 20.51
N ILE A 562 8.62 -10.81 21.57
CA ILE A 562 8.47 -9.35 21.43
C ILE A 562 9.74 -8.72 20.83
N GLU A 563 10.92 -9.08 21.36
CA GLU A 563 12.21 -8.59 20.85
C GLU A 563 12.42 -8.94 19.38
N TYR A 564 12.16 -10.20 19.01
CA TYR A 564 12.29 -10.64 17.62
C TYR A 564 11.27 -9.96 16.71
N SER A 565 10.03 -9.80 17.16
CA SER A 565 9.00 -9.07 16.40
C SER A 565 9.35 -7.60 16.21
N ASN A 566 9.99 -6.96 17.20
CA ASN A 566 10.48 -5.58 17.07
C ASN A 566 11.60 -5.46 16.05
N LEU A 567 12.53 -6.42 16.00
CA LEU A 567 13.55 -6.47 14.96
C LEU A 567 12.92 -6.63 13.56
N LEU A 568 11.98 -7.56 13.41
CA LEU A 568 11.26 -7.79 12.15
C LEU A 568 10.48 -6.54 11.69
N LYS A 569 9.77 -5.86 12.60
CA LYS A 569 9.10 -4.58 12.32
C LYS A 569 10.08 -3.51 11.83
N LYS A 570 11.25 -3.36 12.46
CA LYS A 570 12.29 -2.40 12.04
C LYS A 570 12.82 -2.69 10.65
N GLN A 571 12.79 -3.95 10.20
CA GLN A 571 13.18 -4.37 8.85
C GLN A 571 12.04 -4.28 7.83
N GLY A 572 10.85 -3.77 8.21
CA GLY A 572 9.67 -3.76 7.36
C GLY A 572 8.97 -5.11 7.21
N ARG A 573 9.44 -6.16 7.90
CA ARG A 573 8.92 -7.54 7.86
C ARG A 573 7.74 -7.71 8.83
N VAL A 574 6.72 -6.85 8.71
CA VAL A 574 5.58 -6.78 9.64
C VAL A 574 4.76 -8.09 9.66
N MET A 575 4.58 -8.74 8.52
CA MET A 575 3.89 -10.04 8.44
C MET A 575 4.61 -11.11 9.28
N GLU A 576 5.94 -11.19 9.16
CA GLU A 576 6.73 -12.14 9.94
C GLU A 576 6.68 -11.81 11.44
N ALA A 577 6.65 -10.53 11.80
CA ALA A 577 6.46 -10.10 13.19
C ALA A 577 5.11 -10.59 13.74
N SER A 578 4.02 -10.45 12.99
CA SER A 578 2.69 -10.97 13.39
C SER A 578 2.70 -12.49 13.55
N ILE A 579 3.32 -13.23 12.62
CA ILE A 579 3.44 -14.70 12.72
C ILE A 579 4.21 -15.08 13.98
N ASN A 580 5.34 -14.42 14.23
CA ASN A 580 6.17 -14.68 15.41
C ASN A 580 5.41 -14.42 16.72
N LEU A 581 4.62 -13.34 16.82
CA LEU A 581 3.79 -13.08 18.00
C LEU A 581 2.70 -14.13 18.20
N ARG A 582 2.06 -14.61 17.11
CA ARG A 582 1.07 -15.71 17.18
C ARG A 582 1.70 -17.00 17.68
N THR A 583 2.89 -17.34 17.19
CA THR A 583 3.67 -18.48 17.70
C THR A 583 3.98 -18.30 19.19
N GLY A 584 4.38 -17.10 19.59
CA GLY A 584 4.59 -16.77 21.00
C GLY A 584 3.36 -16.97 21.86
N LEU A 585 2.16 -16.60 21.39
CA LEU A 585 0.91 -16.81 22.14
C LEU A 585 0.61 -18.28 22.39
N ALA A 586 0.86 -19.14 21.40
CA ALA A 586 0.68 -20.58 21.54
C ALA A 586 1.67 -21.19 22.55
N ASN A 587 2.92 -20.71 22.56
CA ASN A 587 3.98 -21.30 23.37
C ASN A 587 4.10 -20.69 24.79
N ALA A 588 3.76 -19.41 24.96
CA ALA A 588 3.87 -18.67 26.22
C ALA A 588 2.52 -18.54 26.97
N GLY A 589 1.59 -19.47 26.74
CA GLY A 589 0.34 -19.56 27.50
C GLY A 589 -0.59 -18.34 27.39
N GLY A 590 -0.57 -17.62 26.26
CA GLY A 590 -1.44 -16.45 26.05
C GLY A 590 -1.02 -15.18 26.82
N ASP A 591 0.27 -14.95 27.04
CA ASP A 591 0.80 -13.73 27.69
C ASP A 591 0.15 -12.45 27.11
N LYS A 592 -0.43 -11.63 27.99
CA LYS A 592 -1.17 -10.42 27.62
C LYS A 592 -0.32 -9.41 26.83
N ARG A 593 1.00 -9.36 27.04
CA ARG A 593 1.91 -8.46 26.30
C ARG A 593 2.00 -8.85 24.83
N LEU A 594 2.02 -10.15 24.54
CA LEU A 594 1.98 -10.66 23.17
C LEU A 594 0.64 -10.36 22.49
N LEU A 595 -0.47 -10.48 23.23
CA LEU A 595 -1.80 -10.11 22.73
C LEU A 595 -1.86 -8.63 22.36
N LEU A 596 -1.34 -7.75 23.22
CA LEU A 596 -1.31 -6.30 22.97
C LEU A 596 -0.44 -5.94 21.76
N GLU A 597 0.76 -6.50 21.65
CA GLU A 597 1.65 -6.28 20.50
C GLU A 597 1.01 -6.79 19.19
N LEU A 598 0.41 -7.98 19.21
CA LEU A 598 -0.23 -8.55 18.03
C LEU A 598 -1.42 -7.70 17.60
N ALA A 599 -2.29 -7.33 18.53
CA ALA A 599 -3.46 -6.52 18.24
C ALA A 599 -3.08 -5.10 17.77
N SER A 600 -1.97 -4.53 18.27
CA SER A 600 -1.42 -3.26 17.76
C SER A 600 -0.97 -3.37 16.29
N ILE A 601 -0.27 -4.44 15.93
CA ILE A 601 0.15 -4.70 14.54
C ILE A 601 -1.06 -4.89 13.63
N GLU A 602 -2.00 -5.74 14.03
CA GLU A 602 -3.21 -6.03 13.25
C GLU A 602 -4.08 -4.78 13.06
N ARG A 603 -4.22 -3.96 14.11
CA ARG A 603 -4.93 -2.68 14.04
C ARG A 603 -4.25 -1.72 13.07
N SER A 604 -2.93 -1.59 13.15
CA SER A 604 -2.15 -0.74 12.22
C SER A 604 -2.34 -1.17 10.77
N ALA A 605 -2.36 -2.47 10.51
CA ALA A 605 -2.65 -3.01 9.17
C ALA A 605 -4.06 -2.65 8.68
N LEU A 606 -5.08 -2.75 9.54
CA LEU A 606 -6.46 -2.36 9.19
C LEU A 606 -6.61 -0.87 8.91
N VAL A 607 -5.93 -0.01 9.68
CA VAL A 607 -5.92 1.45 9.46
C VAL A 607 -5.34 1.75 8.08
N LYS A 608 -4.18 1.18 7.75
CA LYS A 608 -3.56 1.34 6.43
C LYS A 608 -4.50 0.90 5.31
N ARG A 609 -5.14 -0.27 5.45
CA ARG A 609 -6.11 -0.75 4.44
C ARG A 609 -7.30 0.17 4.28
N LEU A 610 -7.79 0.78 5.36
CA LEU A 610 -8.86 1.75 5.29
C LEU A 610 -8.44 3.02 4.55
N GLU A 611 -7.22 3.51 4.77
CA GLU A 611 -6.64 4.67 4.04
C GLU A 611 -6.46 4.38 2.54
N ASP A 612 -5.91 3.20 2.22
CA ASP A 612 -5.75 2.73 0.83
C ASP A 612 -7.12 2.59 0.15
N PHE A 613 -8.10 2.03 0.86
CA PHE A 613 -9.47 1.89 0.39
C PHE A 613 -10.17 3.25 0.20
N GLN A 614 -9.98 4.22 1.09
CA GLN A 614 -10.51 5.58 0.93
C GLN A 614 -9.94 6.30 -0.31
N THR A 615 -8.71 5.96 -0.69
CA THR A 615 -8.12 6.45 -1.94
C THR A 615 -8.81 5.81 -3.15
N LEU A 616 -9.01 4.49 -3.12
CA LEU A 616 -9.78 3.79 -4.15
C LEU A 616 -11.21 4.32 -4.27
N ALA A 617 -11.89 4.60 -3.15
CA ALA A 617 -13.24 5.14 -3.11
C ALA A 617 -13.37 6.52 -3.77
N ARG A 618 -12.32 7.34 -3.68
CA ARG A 618 -12.25 8.65 -4.35
C ARG A 618 -12.03 8.52 -5.85
N GLU A 619 -11.27 7.52 -6.29
CA GLU A 619 -11.01 7.26 -7.70
C GLU A 619 -12.16 6.56 -8.42
N GLU A 620 -12.87 5.67 -7.73
CA GLU A 620 -13.99 4.87 -8.27
C GLU A 620 -15.26 5.04 -7.41
N PRO A 621 -15.89 6.24 -7.37
CA PRO A 621 -17.03 6.53 -6.48
C PRO A 621 -18.29 5.72 -6.81
N GLU A 622 -18.39 5.21 -8.04
CA GLU A 622 -19.51 4.38 -8.52
C GLU A 622 -19.29 2.88 -8.28
N TRP A 623 -18.20 2.49 -7.60
CA TRP A 623 -17.94 1.07 -7.35
C TRP A 623 -18.97 0.50 -6.36
N PRO A 624 -19.75 -0.54 -6.72
CA PRO A 624 -20.95 -0.93 -5.95
C PRO A 624 -20.64 -1.50 -4.56
N PHE A 625 -19.39 -1.89 -4.31
CA PHE A 625 -18.99 -2.56 -3.07
C PHE A 625 -18.38 -1.63 -2.02
N LEU A 626 -18.32 -0.31 -2.28
CA LEU A 626 -17.63 0.64 -1.41
C LEU A 626 -18.11 0.56 0.04
N ARG A 627 -19.42 0.64 0.25
CA ARG A 627 -20.02 0.59 1.60
C ARG A 627 -19.72 -0.72 2.31
N GLN A 628 -19.82 -1.85 1.61
CA GLN A 628 -19.59 -3.17 2.20
C GLN A 628 -18.13 -3.35 2.65
N VAL A 629 -17.17 -2.86 1.86
CA VAL A 629 -15.74 -2.89 2.23
C VAL A 629 -15.48 -1.97 3.42
N GLU A 630 -16.03 -0.75 3.40
CA GLU A 630 -15.85 0.21 4.48
C GLU A 630 -16.42 -0.32 5.81
N ASP A 631 -17.64 -0.86 5.76
CA ASP A 631 -18.30 -1.46 6.91
C ASP A 631 -17.48 -2.65 7.44
N CYS A 632 -17.01 -3.54 6.55
CA CYS A 632 -16.16 -4.67 6.93
C CYS A 632 -14.89 -4.23 7.68
N LEU A 633 -14.15 -3.26 7.12
CA LEU A 633 -12.92 -2.75 7.72
C LEU A 633 -13.18 -2.05 9.05
N LYS A 634 -14.21 -1.20 9.13
CA LYS A 634 -14.59 -0.49 10.36
C LYS A 634 -15.05 -1.46 11.45
N THR A 635 -15.88 -2.45 11.12
CA THR A 635 -16.35 -3.47 12.06
C THR A 635 -15.17 -4.24 12.66
N GLU A 636 -14.22 -4.70 11.85
CA GLU A 636 -13.07 -5.42 12.38
C GLU A 636 -12.11 -4.52 13.17
N MET A 637 -11.92 -3.28 12.75
CA MET A 637 -11.17 -2.30 13.53
C MET A 637 -11.81 -2.08 14.90
N ASN A 638 -13.14 -1.92 14.96
CA ASN A 638 -13.88 -1.78 16.21
C ASN A 638 -13.77 -3.04 17.08
N ARG A 639 -13.76 -4.24 16.47
CA ARG A 639 -13.56 -5.51 17.17
C ARG A 639 -12.17 -5.61 17.79
N LYS A 640 -11.12 -5.22 17.05
CA LYS A 640 -9.73 -5.19 17.55
C LYS A 640 -9.56 -4.15 18.66
N ASP A 641 -10.09 -2.95 18.46
CA ASP A 641 -10.11 -1.89 19.49
C ASP A 641 -10.82 -2.37 20.77
N ALA A 642 -12.00 -2.98 20.65
CA ALA A 642 -12.73 -3.51 21.80
C ALA A 642 -11.93 -4.56 22.57
N GLY A 643 -11.23 -5.46 21.86
CA GLY A 643 -10.33 -6.44 22.47
C GLY A 643 -9.19 -5.80 23.25
N LEU A 644 -8.52 -4.80 22.67
CA LEU A 644 -7.44 -4.05 23.33
C LEU A 644 -7.93 -3.29 24.57
N ILE A 645 -9.09 -2.63 24.47
CA ILE A 645 -9.65 -1.86 25.58
C ILE A 645 -10.10 -2.80 26.71
N ARG A 646 -10.64 -4.00 26.41
CA ARG A 646 -10.94 -5.02 27.42
C ARG A 646 -9.69 -5.40 28.21
N LEU A 647 -8.56 -5.65 27.53
CA LEU A 647 -7.28 -5.94 28.21
C LEU A 647 -6.83 -4.80 29.13
N ARG A 648 -7.04 -3.54 28.71
CA ARG A 648 -6.75 -2.35 29.54
C ARG A 648 -7.65 -2.29 30.78
N ILE A 649 -8.95 -2.55 30.63
CA ILE A 649 -9.90 -2.59 31.76
C ILE A 649 -9.57 -3.73 32.73
N ASP A 650 -9.13 -4.89 32.22
CA ASP A 650 -8.71 -6.00 33.08
C ASP A 650 -7.47 -5.66 33.90
N ALA A 651 -6.56 -4.86 33.35
CA ALA A 651 -5.38 -4.37 34.07
C ALA A 651 -5.74 -3.24 35.06
N GLU A 652 -6.67 -2.37 34.69
CA GLU A 652 -7.12 -1.21 35.47
C GLU A 652 -8.66 -1.15 35.57
N PRO A 653 -9.30 -1.94 36.45
CA PRO A 653 -10.76 -2.03 36.51
C PRO A 653 -11.49 -0.71 36.81
N GLY A 654 -10.78 0.25 37.43
CA GLY A 654 -11.26 1.59 37.75
C GLY A 654 -11.18 2.61 36.62
N ASN A 655 -10.64 2.24 35.45
CA ASN A 655 -10.48 3.15 34.32
C ASN A 655 -11.84 3.40 33.60
N MET A 656 -12.59 4.41 34.07
CA MET A 656 -13.93 4.74 33.57
C MET A 656 -13.91 5.27 32.12
N THR A 657 -12.84 5.95 31.72
CA THR A 657 -12.63 6.40 30.33
C THR A 657 -12.53 5.20 29.39
N ALA A 658 -11.73 4.19 29.73
CA ALA A 658 -11.62 2.96 28.94
C ALA A 658 -12.98 2.22 28.85
N ARG A 659 -13.78 2.23 29.92
CA ARG A 659 -15.14 1.64 29.87
C ARG A 659 -16.07 2.39 28.90
N LEU A 660 -16.02 3.72 28.88
CA LEU A 660 -16.77 4.53 27.92
C LEU A 660 -16.30 4.25 26.48
N GLU A 661 -14.99 4.19 26.25
CA GLU A 661 -14.41 3.85 24.95
C GLU A 661 -14.85 2.45 24.46
N LEU A 662 -14.77 1.44 25.34
CA LEU A 662 -15.22 0.08 25.04
C LEU A 662 -16.70 0.07 24.69
N ALA A 663 -17.54 0.76 25.47
CA ALA A 663 -18.96 0.82 25.20
C ALA A 663 -19.29 1.42 23.84
N ASN A 664 -18.60 2.49 23.44
CA ASN A 664 -18.78 3.07 22.12
C ASN A 664 -18.40 2.08 21.02
N ARG A 665 -17.29 1.34 21.18
CA ARG A 665 -16.93 0.27 20.22
C ARG A 665 -17.96 -0.85 20.17
N LEU A 666 -18.51 -1.26 21.31
CA LEU A 666 -19.55 -2.30 21.38
C LEU A 666 -20.87 -1.84 20.74
N LEU A 667 -21.23 -0.57 20.90
CA LEU A 667 -22.39 0.03 20.23
C LEU A 667 -22.23 -0.03 18.69
N GLU A 668 -21.06 0.37 18.17
CA GLU A 668 -20.75 0.27 16.73
C GLU A 668 -20.73 -1.18 16.21
N LEU A 669 -20.40 -2.15 17.09
CA LEU A 669 -20.45 -3.59 16.78
C LEU A 669 -21.86 -4.19 16.88
N GLY A 670 -22.85 -3.42 17.34
CA GLY A 670 -24.21 -3.89 17.60
C GLY A 670 -24.36 -4.74 18.87
N ASP A 671 -23.33 -4.85 19.72
CA ASP A 671 -23.39 -5.53 21.02
C ASP A 671 -23.96 -4.58 22.09
N ILE A 672 -25.24 -4.24 21.92
CA ILE A 672 -25.90 -3.18 22.66
C ILE A 672 -25.99 -3.47 24.16
N ASP A 673 -26.24 -4.71 24.54
CA ASP A 673 -26.38 -5.09 25.95
C ASP A 673 -25.04 -5.02 26.70
N ALA A 674 -23.95 -5.48 26.08
CA ALA A 674 -22.61 -5.33 26.65
C ALA A 674 -22.20 -3.85 26.72
N ALA A 675 -22.56 -3.04 25.71
CA ALA A 675 -22.33 -1.60 25.73
C ALA A 675 -23.04 -0.93 26.92
N ILE A 676 -24.33 -1.22 27.14
CA ILE A 676 -25.11 -0.68 28.27
C ILE A 676 -24.44 -1.03 29.61
N ALA A 677 -23.99 -2.26 29.79
CA ALA A 677 -23.33 -2.68 31.03
C ALA A 677 -22.07 -1.86 31.34
N GLN A 678 -21.26 -1.55 30.33
CA GLN A 678 -20.06 -0.72 30.51
C GLN A 678 -20.41 0.76 30.77
N LEU A 679 -21.42 1.30 30.08
CA LEU A 679 -21.85 2.69 30.24
C LEU A 679 -22.44 2.97 31.62
N GLN A 680 -23.17 2.00 32.18
CA GLN A 680 -23.70 2.10 33.54
C GLN A 680 -22.59 2.25 34.59
N GLN A 681 -21.42 1.64 34.36
CA GLN A 681 -20.24 1.85 35.20
C GLN A 681 -19.58 3.20 34.90
N ALA A 682 -19.35 3.51 33.62
CA ALA A 682 -18.69 4.76 33.20
C ALA A 682 -19.42 6.03 33.68
N ARG A 683 -20.77 6.00 33.72
CA ARG A 683 -21.60 7.11 34.20
C ARG A 683 -21.34 7.49 35.67
N LYS A 684 -20.77 6.58 36.48
CA LYS A 684 -20.46 6.86 37.88
C LYS A 684 -19.39 7.96 38.04
N ASP A 685 -18.59 8.21 37.00
CA ASP A 685 -17.68 9.36 36.95
C ASP A 685 -18.44 10.62 36.46
N PRO A 686 -18.59 11.67 37.29
CA PRO A 686 -19.29 12.90 36.91
C PRO A 686 -18.71 13.58 35.65
N ARG A 687 -17.41 13.43 35.39
CA ARG A 687 -16.75 14.04 34.22
C ARG A 687 -17.19 13.38 32.91
N LEU A 688 -17.53 12.10 32.97
CA LEU A 688 -17.94 11.29 31.82
C LEU A 688 -19.45 11.10 31.75
N ALA A 689 -20.19 11.47 32.80
CA ALA A 689 -21.62 11.20 32.96
C ALA A 689 -22.45 11.62 31.75
N TRP A 690 -22.20 12.81 31.19
CA TRP A 690 -22.93 13.29 30.01
C TRP A 690 -22.67 12.44 28.76
N ARG A 691 -21.40 12.04 28.51
CA ARG A 691 -21.04 11.16 27.38
C ARG A 691 -21.61 9.77 27.55
N ALA A 692 -21.56 9.24 28.78
CA ALA A 692 -22.12 7.94 29.11
C ALA A 692 -23.65 7.92 28.93
N HIS A 693 -24.35 8.96 29.38
CA HIS A 693 -25.79 9.13 29.16
C HIS A 693 -26.14 9.28 27.67
N LEU A 694 -25.39 10.09 26.92
CA LEU A 694 -25.57 10.22 25.47
C LEU A 694 -25.46 8.86 24.76
N ALA A 695 -24.41 8.09 25.07
CA ALA A 695 -24.22 6.75 24.51
C ALA A 695 -25.33 5.77 24.96
N LEU A 696 -25.77 5.82 26.23
CA LEU A 696 -26.90 5.01 26.72
C LEU A 696 -28.18 5.33 25.95
N GLY A 697 -28.43 6.62 25.67
CA GLY A 697 -29.56 7.05 24.87
C GLY A 697 -29.54 6.43 23.47
N ARG A 698 -28.37 6.41 22.81
CA ARG A 698 -28.16 5.73 21.51
C ARG A 698 -28.40 4.22 21.61
N CYS A 699 -27.91 3.55 22.65
CA CYS A 699 -28.17 2.14 22.89
C CYS A 699 -29.68 1.84 23.01
N PHE A 700 -30.41 2.62 23.80
CA PHE A 700 -31.85 2.42 23.96
C PHE A 700 -32.64 2.74 22.69
N ALA A 701 -32.21 3.75 21.92
CA ALA A 701 -32.77 4.04 20.60
C ALA A 701 -32.58 2.86 19.64
N ALA A 702 -31.39 2.25 19.62
CA ALA A 702 -31.11 1.05 18.82
C ALA A 702 -31.97 -0.16 19.23
N LYS A 703 -32.37 -0.25 20.51
CA LYS A 703 -33.34 -1.25 21.02
C LYS A 703 -34.80 -0.87 20.80
N ASN A 704 -35.09 0.17 20.00
CA ASN A 704 -36.42 0.73 19.79
C ASN A 704 -37.13 1.16 21.10
N ASN A 705 -36.37 1.55 22.13
CA ASN A 705 -36.92 2.06 23.39
C ASN A 705 -36.76 3.60 23.46
N ALA A 706 -37.66 4.29 22.75
CA ALA A 706 -37.64 5.76 22.62
C ALA A 706 -37.79 6.50 23.96
N ASN A 707 -38.49 5.92 24.94
CA ASN A 707 -38.70 6.56 26.24
C ASN A 707 -37.41 6.59 27.07
N LEU A 708 -36.70 5.46 27.17
CA LEU A 708 -35.42 5.42 27.85
C LEU A 708 -34.34 6.18 27.08
N ALA A 709 -34.40 6.20 25.75
CA ALA A 709 -33.50 6.99 24.92
C ALA A 709 -33.58 8.48 25.27
N ARG A 710 -34.79 9.06 25.20
CA ARG A 710 -35.05 10.47 25.53
C ARG A 710 -34.60 10.84 26.94
N ARG A 711 -34.98 10.05 27.94
CA ARG A 711 -34.58 10.28 29.33
C ARG A 711 -33.05 10.36 29.48
N ASN A 712 -32.32 9.47 28.80
CA ASN A 712 -30.86 9.51 28.84
C ASN A 712 -30.28 10.69 28.06
N PHE A 713 -30.89 11.13 26.96
CA PHE A 713 -30.48 12.36 26.28
C PHE A 713 -30.72 13.61 27.14
N ASP A 714 -31.85 13.69 27.85
CA ASP A 714 -32.12 14.79 28.80
C ASP A 714 -31.09 14.79 29.94
N ASP A 715 -30.79 13.62 30.51
CA ASP A 715 -29.78 13.51 31.55
C ASP A 715 -28.36 13.79 31.02
N ALA A 716 -28.08 13.51 29.74
CA ALA A 716 -26.85 13.93 29.09
C ALA A 716 -26.77 15.46 29.02
N LEU A 717 -27.86 16.13 28.60
CA LEU A 717 -27.91 17.59 28.50
C LEU A 717 -27.72 18.28 29.86
N LYS A 718 -28.31 17.72 30.93
CA LYS A 718 -28.17 18.24 32.31
C LYS A 718 -26.74 18.15 32.85
N ASN A 719 -26.02 17.07 32.51
CA ASN A 719 -24.65 16.84 32.97
C ASN A 719 -23.59 17.44 32.03
N LEU A 720 -24.00 18.07 30.93
CA LEU A 720 -23.12 18.61 29.91
C LEU A 720 -22.37 19.85 30.43
N PRO A 721 -21.02 19.87 30.36
CA PRO A 721 -20.25 21.07 30.66
C PRO A 721 -20.61 22.22 29.71
N GLN A 722 -20.64 23.46 30.22
CA GLN A 722 -20.98 24.63 29.40
C GLN A 722 -20.00 24.87 28.23
N SER A 723 -18.76 24.39 28.35
CA SER A 723 -17.75 24.47 27.30
C SER A 723 -17.97 23.50 26.13
N GLU A 724 -18.82 22.48 26.29
CA GLU A 724 -19.04 21.42 25.29
C GLU A 724 -20.16 21.81 24.31
N GLU A 725 -19.91 22.81 23.46
CA GLU A 725 -20.91 23.31 22.50
C GLU A 725 -21.32 22.24 21.48
N GLN A 726 -20.36 21.49 20.93
CA GLN A 726 -20.65 20.44 19.95
C GLN A 726 -21.52 19.33 20.56
N GLY A 727 -21.23 18.92 21.80
CA GLY A 727 -22.05 17.95 22.52
C GLY A 727 -23.47 18.47 22.76
N ARG A 728 -23.64 19.77 23.02
CA ARG A 728 -24.96 20.42 23.15
C ARG A 728 -25.74 20.30 21.85
N LYS A 729 -25.10 20.62 20.71
CA LYS A 729 -25.71 20.52 19.38
C LYS A 729 -26.20 19.10 19.08
N ASP A 730 -25.33 18.11 19.29
CA ASP A 730 -25.64 16.69 19.04
C ASP A 730 -26.82 16.21 19.90
N ILE A 731 -26.83 16.55 21.19
CA ILE A 731 -27.89 16.12 22.13
C ILE A 731 -29.24 16.76 21.79
N LEU A 732 -29.27 18.07 21.53
CA LEU A 732 -30.48 18.78 21.13
C LEU A 732 -31.06 18.22 19.83
N PHE A 733 -30.20 17.91 18.85
CA PHE A 733 -30.62 17.30 17.59
C PHE A 733 -31.27 15.91 17.81
N LEU A 734 -30.67 15.08 18.67
CA LEU A 734 -31.20 13.75 19.00
C LEU A 734 -32.54 13.84 19.76
N LEU A 735 -32.67 14.78 20.70
CA LEU A 735 -33.92 15.04 21.42
C LEU A 735 -35.03 15.49 20.45
N ALA A 736 -34.74 16.48 19.61
CA ALA A 736 -35.69 17.02 18.64
C ALA A 736 -36.23 15.92 17.70
N ASN A 737 -35.33 15.14 17.08
CA ASN A 737 -35.70 14.02 16.22
C ASN A 737 -36.46 12.93 16.98
N SER A 738 -36.06 12.61 18.21
CA SER A 738 -36.74 11.58 18.99
C SER A 738 -38.17 11.98 19.36
N HIS A 739 -38.45 13.25 19.60
CA HIS A 739 -39.82 13.75 19.81
C HIS A 739 -40.62 13.77 18.50
N ALA A 740 -40.01 14.19 17.40
CA ALA A 740 -40.65 14.19 16.09
C ALA A 740 -41.07 12.77 15.64
N ALA A 741 -40.23 11.76 15.90
CA ALA A 741 -40.48 10.37 15.52
C ALA A 741 -41.73 9.77 16.18
N VAL A 742 -42.13 10.27 17.36
CA VAL A 742 -43.35 9.83 18.08
C VAL A 742 -44.53 10.80 17.90
N GLY A 743 -44.42 11.79 17.00
CA GLY A 743 -45.47 12.76 16.71
C GLY A 743 -45.58 13.91 17.72
N GLU A 744 -44.66 14.02 18.68
CA GLU A 744 -44.61 15.14 19.64
C GLU A 744 -43.96 16.39 19.02
N PHE A 745 -44.55 16.89 17.93
CA PHE A 745 -43.93 17.95 17.11
C PHE A 745 -43.71 19.28 17.85
N ALA A 746 -44.55 19.62 18.84
CA ALA A 746 -44.37 20.84 19.63
C ALA A 746 -43.03 20.85 20.38
N LYS A 747 -42.66 19.73 21.02
CA LYS A 747 -41.36 19.60 21.71
C LYS A 747 -40.20 19.46 20.72
N ALA A 748 -40.43 18.81 19.58
CA ALA A 748 -39.41 18.74 18.54
C ALA A 748 -39.02 20.14 18.02
N VAL A 749 -40.02 21.03 17.87
CA VAL A 749 -39.81 22.44 17.50
C VAL A 749 -39.08 23.21 18.60
N GLU A 750 -39.41 22.99 19.88
CA GLU A 750 -38.72 23.62 21.01
C GLU A 750 -37.21 23.32 21.01
N TYR A 751 -36.83 22.04 21.09
CA TYR A 751 -35.42 21.64 21.05
C TYR A 751 -34.74 21.99 19.73
N GLY A 752 -35.48 21.95 18.61
CA GLY A 752 -34.99 22.34 17.30
C GLY A 752 -34.68 23.84 17.20
N ASN A 753 -35.50 24.70 17.81
CA ASN A 753 -35.24 26.14 17.90
C ASN A 753 -34.04 26.43 18.80
N ASP A 754 -33.91 25.75 19.94
CA ASP A 754 -32.75 25.86 20.81
C ASP A 754 -31.46 25.51 20.06
N LEU A 755 -31.49 24.46 19.24
CA LEU A 755 -30.37 24.10 18.39
C LEU A 755 -30.12 25.13 17.27
N ALA A 756 -31.18 25.59 16.59
CA ALA A 756 -31.09 26.55 15.51
C ALA A 756 -30.55 27.92 15.97
N ASN A 757 -30.82 28.30 17.22
CA ASN A 757 -30.25 29.49 17.87
C ASN A 757 -28.72 29.38 18.04
N ILE A 758 -28.19 28.16 18.18
CA ILE A 758 -26.74 27.91 18.27
C ILE A 758 -26.14 27.78 16.86
N ASP A 759 -26.75 26.96 16.00
CA ASP A 759 -26.32 26.71 14.63
C ASP A 759 -27.50 26.31 13.75
N TYR A 760 -28.03 27.29 13.00
CA TYR A 760 -29.18 27.12 12.11
C TYR A 760 -28.93 26.08 10.98
N SER A 761 -27.66 25.85 10.62
CA SER A 761 -27.28 24.96 9.51
C SER A 761 -27.05 23.51 9.95
N PHE A 762 -26.92 23.27 11.27
CA PHE A 762 -26.55 21.98 11.82
C PHE A 762 -27.51 20.87 11.38
N GLN A 763 -27.00 19.90 10.59
CA GLN A 763 -27.76 18.77 10.06
C GLN A 763 -29.13 19.17 9.45
N SER A 764 -29.20 20.34 8.79
CA SER A 764 -30.44 20.90 8.21
C SER A 764 -31.58 21.14 9.22
N ILE A 765 -31.26 21.40 10.50
CA ILE A 765 -32.27 21.60 11.55
C ILE A 765 -33.29 22.70 11.23
N GLY A 766 -32.89 23.81 10.59
CA GLY A 766 -33.82 24.88 10.21
C GLY A 766 -34.98 24.40 9.33
N LYS A 767 -34.68 23.55 8.34
CA LYS A 767 -35.71 22.95 7.47
C LYS A 767 -36.62 21.98 8.23
N LEU A 768 -36.04 21.20 9.15
CA LEU A 768 -36.78 20.24 9.98
C LEU A 768 -37.74 20.95 10.93
N VAL A 769 -37.31 22.06 11.55
CA VAL A 769 -38.15 22.88 12.42
C VAL A 769 -39.34 23.47 11.67
N ASP A 770 -39.15 23.97 10.44
CA ASP A 770 -40.24 24.47 9.59
C ASP A 770 -41.24 23.36 9.22
N GLU A 771 -40.75 22.15 8.98
CA GLU A 771 -41.59 20.99 8.71
C GLU A 771 -42.39 20.57 9.95
N TRP A 772 -41.72 20.43 11.10
CA TRP A 772 -42.37 20.03 12.36
C TRP A 772 -43.35 21.09 12.85
N SER A 773 -43.07 22.38 12.65
CA SER A 773 -43.99 23.48 12.97
C SER A 773 -45.29 23.38 12.18
N ARG A 774 -45.21 23.09 10.87
CA ARG A 774 -46.39 22.85 10.03
C ARG A 774 -47.18 21.61 10.47
N LYS A 775 -46.49 20.55 10.90
CA LYS A 775 -47.15 19.34 11.43
C LYS A 775 -47.80 19.56 12.79
N ALA A 776 -47.19 20.36 13.66
CA ALA A 776 -47.75 20.72 14.97
C ALA A 776 -49.02 21.58 14.87
N GLN A 777 -49.17 22.33 13.77
CA GLN A 777 -50.34 23.18 13.49
C GLN A 777 -51.47 22.44 12.77
N ARG A 778 -51.26 21.19 12.33
CA ARG A 778 -52.34 20.36 11.75
C ARG A 778 -53.07 19.67 12.91
N PRO A 779 -54.41 19.84 13.01
CA PRO A 779 -55.21 19.29 14.10
C PRO A 779 -55.28 17.77 14.09
#